data_AF-A0A9Q8WKD0-F1
#
_entry.id   AF-A0A9Q8WKD0-F1
#
_cell.length_a   1.000
_cell.length_b   1.000
_cell.length_c   1.000
_cell.angle_alpha   90.00
_cell.angle_beta   90.00
_cell.angle_gamma   90.00
#
_symmetry.space_group_name_H-M   'P 1'
#
loop_
_entity.id
_entity.type
_entity.pdbx_description
1 polymer ?
#
loop_
_entity_poly.entity_id
_entity_poly.type
_entity_poly.pdbx_seq_one_letter_code
_entity_poly.pdbx_strand_id
1 'polypeptide(L)'
;MASHPHGEALDDIEHNPHASANRWRHQESSAFLRHAAGAHSHAQPRDPQERGTTNDLADFLNRDRVEPENPNAPPNFKPIMVAAGEAAGQEEPRAAATHAHEQDPPDGREIICGPLLNYRRMDENKWYGSVLIVTKGGGKTQSFAPHLVLHPANAVNGQYASTETNGVNGSNGAFNGEVSSAANGAGTSGSETQGQCLYSDPRNTFWAFDLSLPLSQTEAKWEYSIPDMRFSAGNIRPDRYHFFVPAINESMRIMFHSCNGFSVGTDEDAWSGPALWNDVNRHHKERPFHVMLGGGDQIYNDGIRVDGPLREWTEISNPKKRRHFPFPEKLRQACDDYYLKNYIRWYSTEPFATANAQIAQLNIWDDHDIIDGFGSYVDDFMRCDVFRGIGGTAHKYYMLFQHHLPPPPSTYTSGTFLVDGEGIRANPRIDHTTTAENQGLDPNQLMDTYVAPAKSDPSYIVGKQPGPYVAEHSHNMFARLGARIAFLGIDARTERTRHQINYPETYDLIFSRLRQELKGAQESGRPFKHLILLLGIPIAYPRLTWLENVFRSPIMGPVKFLNRRFGLAGGVFNHFDGSVDLLDDLDDHYTARTHKKERNALVERLQAISSEFSVRITILGGDVHLAAMGRFYSHPKLNIASENDHRYMANVVSSAITNKPPPAAIANLLARRNKIHHLNHDTDETLLKFFDKDPGDSSKTSNSNHVTMPSRNFAILTENSPNNGLAAPTNGDTRSVISGKGGHDFLHVGEVESGSKHKAAGKQHGTGNDGSLDICIRVEIDQHNREGLTEGYGVTVPQLKYTSQPVPVEPFPAQERENGQGE
;
A
#
# COMPACT_ATOMS: atom_id res chain seq x y z
N MET A 1 45.42 42.27 0.05
CA MET A 1 45.84 43.68 -0.03
C MET A 1 44.82 44.43 -0.87
N ALA A 2 44.44 45.62 -0.39
CA ALA A 2 43.81 46.79 -1.05
C ALA A 2 43.58 46.74 -2.59
N SER A 3 42.55 47.33 -3.22
CA SER A 3 41.62 48.42 -2.84
C SER A 3 40.61 48.70 -3.98
N HIS A 4 39.33 48.97 -3.62
CA HIS A 4 38.37 50.02 -4.07
C HIS A 4 38.14 50.39 -5.57
N PRO A 5 37.08 51.16 -5.96
CA PRO A 5 35.85 51.64 -5.26
C PRO A 5 34.51 51.56 -6.05
N HIS A 6 33.40 51.90 -5.36
CA HIS A 6 32.13 52.56 -5.73
C HIS A 6 31.85 52.87 -7.22
N GLY A 7 30.63 52.77 -7.77
CA GLY A 7 29.28 52.73 -7.20
C GLY A 7 28.37 53.59 -8.10
N GLU A 8 27.23 53.06 -8.52
CA GLU A 8 26.08 53.85 -8.98
C GLU A 8 24.81 53.21 -8.45
N ALA A 9 24.06 54.01 -7.70
CA ALA A 9 22.77 53.70 -7.13
C ALA A 9 21.67 54.09 -8.12
N LEU A 10 20.63 53.27 -8.20
CA LEU A 10 19.27 53.73 -8.49
C LEU A 10 18.40 53.24 -7.34
N ASP A 11 17.94 54.22 -6.57
CA ASP A 11 17.04 54.10 -5.43
C ASP A 11 15.58 53.82 -5.87
N ASP A 12 14.80 53.48 -4.85
CA ASP A 12 13.34 53.61 -4.73
C ASP A 12 12.44 52.48 -5.25
N ILE A 13 12.48 51.35 -4.54
CA ILE A 13 11.25 50.59 -4.28
C ILE A 13 10.83 50.91 -2.85
N GLU A 14 9.77 51.71 -2.70
CA GLU A 14 9.10 51.94 -1.42
C GLU A 14 8.85 50.59 -0.73
N HIS A 15 9.49 50.40 0.42
CA HIS A 15 9.24 49.26 1.28
C HIS A 15 7.78 49.35 1.75
N ASN A 16 6.92 48.47 1.23
CA ASN A 16 5.52 48.41 1.67
C ASN A 16 5.48 48.21 3.19
N PRO A 17 5.04 49.22 3.98
CA PRO A 17 5.05 49.15 5.44
C PRO A 17 4.01 48.17 6.00
N HIS A 18 3.26 47.48 5.12
CA HIS A 18 2.32 46.42 5.43
C HIS A 18 2.79 45.02 4.99
N ALA A 19 4.00 44.89 4.43
CA ALA A 19 4.60 43.61 4.08
C ALA A 19 5.14 42.91 5.34
N SER A 20 4.67 41.67 5.58
CA SER A 20 5.12 40.82 6.68
C SER A 20 6.56 40.33 6.46
N ALA A 21 7.38 40.35 7.51
CA ALA A 21 8.72 39.76 7.51
C ALA A 21 8.73 38.21 7.55
N ASN A 22 7.55 37.56 7.60
CA ASN A 22 7.43 36.10 7.64
C ASN A 22 6.46 35.58 6.54
N ARG A 23 6.95 34.60 5.76
CA ARG A 23 6.61 34.39 4.34
C ARG A 23 5.37 33.53 4.03
N TRP A 24 4.47 33.28 4.98
CA TRP A 24 3.32 32.37 4.78
C TRP A 24 1.96 32.84 5.31
N ARG A 25 1.79 34.12 5.69
CA ARG A 25 0.48 34.61 6.17
C ARG A 25 0.24 36.06 5.77
N HIS A 26 -0.53 36.29 4.70
CA HIS A 26 -0.88 37.65 4.28
C HIS A 26 -2.10 38.25 5.01
N GLN A 27 -2.94 37.43 5.68
CA GLN A 27 -4.19 37.90 6.31
C GLN A 27 -4.09 38.12 7.84
N GLU A 28 -2.93 37.90 8.46
CA GLU A 28 -2.80 37.95 9.92
C GLU A 28 -1.97 39.15 10.44
N SER A 29 -1.64 40.11 9.57
CA SER A 29 -0.98 41.35 10.00
C SER A 29 -1.99 42.27 10.72
N SER A 30 -1.68 42.65 11.95
CA SER A 30 -2.47 43.62 12.74
C SER A 30 -2.48 45.03 12.13
N ALA A 31 -1.55 45.34 11.22
CA ALA A 31 -1.56 46.55 10.41
C ALA A 31 -2.52 46.43 9.21
N PHE A 32 -2.59 45.25 8.58
CA PHE A 32 -3.54 44.95 7.51
C PHE A 32 -4.99 44.92 8.01
N LEU A 33 -5.24 44.35 9.19
CA LEU A 33 -6.56 44.37 9.85
C LEU A 33 -7.06 45.79 10.14
N ARG A 34 -6.16 46.72 10.49
CA ARG A 34 -6.51 48.13 10.72
C ARG A 34 -6.80 48.89 9.41
N HIS A 35 -6.08 48.58 8.33
CA HIS A 35 -6.34 49.15 7.01
C HIS A 35 -7.66 48.63 6.41
N ALA A 36 -7.92 47.32 6.51
CA ALA A 36 -9.16 46.70 6.03
C ALA A 36 -10.40 47.19 6.80
N ALA A 37 -10.28 47.44 8.10
CA ALA A 37 -11.36 48.02 8.91
C ALA A 37 -11.68 49.48 8.54
N GLY A 38 -10.70 50.27 8.08
CA GLY A 38 -10.90 51.65 7.64
C GLY A 38 -11.55 51.80 6.25
N ALA A 39 -11.37 50.80 5.38
CA ALA A 39 -11.84 50.81 3.99
C ALA A 39 -13.35 50.56 3.83
N HIS A 40 -14.05 50.16 4.89
CA HIS A 40 -15.51 49.90 4.86
C HIS A 40 -16.40 51.12 5.11
N SER A 41 -15.85 52.35 5.14
CA SER A 41 -16.63 53.57 5.39
C SER A 41 -17.18 54.28 4.15
N HIS A 42 -16.86 53.85 2.93
CA HIS A 42 -17.39 54.46 1.70
C HIS A 42 -17.69 53.45 0.59
N ALA A 43 -18.84 52.76 0.68
CA ALA A 43 -19.54 52.23 -0.49
C ALA A 43 -21.04 52.03 -0.17
N GLN A 44 -21.90 52.82 -0.81
CA GLN A 44 -23.35 52.68 -0.76
C GLN A 44 -23.81 51.43 -1.53
N PRO A 45 -24.79 50.66 -1.05
CA PRO A 45 -25.36 49.52 -1.78
C PRO A 45 -26.28 49.99 -2.92
N ARG A 46 -26.25 49.27 -4.05
CA ARG A 46 -27.20 49.41 -5.16
C ARG A 46 -28.25 48.30 -5.09
N ASP A 47 -29.50 48.67 -5.33
CA ASP A 47 -30.70 47.81 -5.32
C ASP A 47 -30.76 46.77 -6.46
N PRO A 48 -31.55 45.69 -6.29
CA PRO A 48 -31.60 44.57 -7.22
C PRO A 48 -32.53 44.82 -8.42
N GLN A 49 -32.15 44.29 -9.59
CA GLN A 49 -32.97 44.28 -10.80
C GLN A 49 -33.21 42.84 -11.26
N GLU A 50 -34.48 42.44 -11.32
CA GLU A 50 -34.99 41.20 -11.90
C GLU A 50 -35.00 41.21 -13.44
N ARG A 51 -34.75 40.03 -14.03
CA ARG A 51 -35.20 39.45 -15.32
C ARG A 51 -34.28 38.25 -15.58
N GLY A 52 -34.66 36.98 -15.76
CA GLY A 52 -35.91 36.36 -16.18
C GLY A 52 -35.73 35.75 -17.57
N THR A 53 -35.47 34.44 -17.67
CA THR A 53 -36.12 33.46 -18.60
C THR A 53 -35.44 32.08 -18.52
N THR A 54 -36.21 31.08 -18.11
CA THR A 54 -35.87 29.64 -18.04
C THR A 54 -36.64 28.89 -19.13
N ASN A 55 -36.18 28.93 -20.38
CA ASN A 55 -36.83 28.18 -21.47
C ASN A 55 -35.90 27.19 -22.21
N ASP A 56 -34.61 27.11 -21.90
CA ASP A 56 -33.70 26.15 -22.57
C ASP A 56 -33.51 24.82 -21.82
N LEU A 57 -34.04 24.69 -20.61
CA LEU A 57 -33.89 23.47 -19.79
C LEU A 57 -35.05 22.47 -19.97
N ALA A 58 -36.18 22.93 -20.52
CA ALA A 58 -37.37 22.10 -20.78
C ALA A 58 -37.27 21.29 -22.09
N ASP A 59 -36.48 21.76 -23.06
CA ASP A 59 -36.30 21.09 -24.35
C ASP A 59 -35.17 20.03 -24.33
N PHE A 60 -34.28 20.07 -23.34
CA PHE A 60 -33.20 19.09 -23.19
C PHE A 60 -33.67 17.77 -22.55
N LEU A 61 -34.67 17.81 -21.67
CA LEU A 61 -35.14 16.64 -20.93
C LEU A 61 -36.10 15.72 -21.72
N ASN A 62 -36.44 16.08 -22.96
CA ASN A 62 -37.44 15.38 -23.79
C ASN A 62 -36.88 14.67 -25.04
N ARG A 63 -35.55 14.52 -25.17
CA ARG A 63 -34.98 13.68 -26.23
C ARG A 63 -34.41 12.39 -25.64
N ASP A 64 -35.00 11.29 -26.09
CA ASP A 64 -34.60 9.89 -25.93
C ASP A 64 -35.30 9.09 -24.82
N ARG A 65 -36.59 8.79 -25.08
CA ARG A 65 -37.18 7.51 -24.68
C ARG A 65 -37.87 6.86 -25.88
N VAL A 66 -37.36 5.67 -26.23
CA VAL A 66 -37.95 4.73 -27.18
C VAL A 66 -39.25 4.14 -26.60
N GLU A 67 -40.26 4.04 -27.45
CA GLU A 67 -41.64 3.63 -27.12
C GLU A 67 -41.77 2.14 -26.74
N PRO A 68 -42.68 1.77 -25.82
CA PRO A 68 -43.16 0.40 -25.66
C PRO A 68 -44.38 0.07 -26.55
N GLU A 69 -44.41 -1.15 -27.06
CA GLU A 69 -45.46 -1.75 -27.91
C GLU A 69 -46.77 -2.07 -27.13
N ASN A 70 -47.66 -1.12 -26.83
CA ASN A 70 -49.12 -1.37 -26.75
C ASN A 70 -49.95 -0.07 -26.56
N PRO A 71 -50.92 0.28 -27.44
CA PRO A 71 -51.60 1.58 -27.38
C PRO A 71 -52.70 1.79 -26.33
N ASN A 72 -53.04 0.84 -25.43
CA ASN A 72 -54.32 0.91 -24.67
C ASN A 72 -54.28 0.55 -23.16
N ALA A 73 -53.22 0.84 -22.42
CA ALA A 73 -53.22 0.69 -20.94
C ALA A 73 -52.96 2.03 -20.20
N PRO A 74 -53.70 2.36 -19.11
CA PRO A 74 -53.52 3.62 -18.39
C PRO A 74 -52.25 3.62 -17.50
N PRO A 75 -51.45 4.71 -17.50
CA PRO A 75 -50.23 4.79 -16.69
C PRO A 75 -50.53 5.29 -15.26
N ASN A 76 -50.21 4.47 -14.26
CA ASN A 76 -50.10 4.86 -12.86
C ASN A 76 -48.61 4.88 -12.47
N PHE A 77 -48.03 6.06 -12.23
CA PHE A 77 -46.72 6.20 -11.57
C PHE A 77 -46.77 7.31 -10.52
N LYS A 78 -46.50 6.94 -9.26
CA LYS A 78 -46.22 7.86 -8.15
C LYS A 78 -44.70 8.09 -8.07
N PRO A 79 -44.20 9.33 -7.97
CA PRO A 79 -42.78 9.60 -7.72
C PRO A 79 -42.42 9.40 -6.24
N ILE A 80 -41.25 8.78 -6.00
CA ILE A 80 -40.58 8.70 -4.70
C ILE A 80 -39.74 9.97 -4.54
N MET A 81 -40.08 10.82 -3.57
CA MET A 81 -39.25 11.95 -3.15
C MET A 81 -38.43 11.55 -1.93
N VAL A 82 -37.11 11.70 -2.02
CA VAL A 82 -36.18 11.76 -0.88
C VAL A 82 -36.04 13.24 -0.52
N ALA A 83 -36.40 13.62 0.70
CA ALA A 83 -36.22 14.96 1.23
C ALA A 83 -35.43 14.91 2.54
N ALA A 84 -34.35 15.68 2.57
CA ALA A 84 -33.69 16.18 3.77
C ALA A 84 -34.39 17.46 4.23
N GLY A 85 -34.53 17.69 5.55
CA GLY A 85 -35.00 18.97 6.09
C GLY A 85 -35.47 18.93 7.55
N GLU A 86 -34.57 19.36 8.43
CA GLU A 86 -34.72 20.19 9.65
C GLU A 86 -35.84 19.99 10.70
N ALA A 87 -35.41 20.21 11.94
CA ALA A 87 -36.16 20.12 13.19
C ALA A 87 -36.94 21.41 13.51
N ALA A 88 -38.19 21.23 13.98
CA ALA A 88 -38.87 22.14 14.89
C ALA A 88 -39.80 21.29 15.79
N GLY A 89 -39.71 21.46 17.10
CA GLY A 89 -40.33 20.57 18.08
C GLY A 89 -41.80 20.85 18.39
N GLN A 90 -42.48 19.82 18.89
CA GLN A 90 -43.49 19.88 19.95
C GLN A 90 -43.72 18.45 20.51
N GLU A 91 -43.68 18.32 21.84
CA GLU A 91 -43.89 17.07 22.59
C GLU A 91 -45.38 16.72 22.77
N GLU A 92 -45.67 15.41 22.78
CA GLU A 92 -46.76 14.64 23.42
C GLU A 92 -47.52 13.68 22.46
N PRO A 93 -48.06 12.53 22.94
CA PRO A 93 -47.47 11.48 23.76
C PRO A 93 -47.50 10.09 23.05
N ARG A 94 -46.69 9.16 23.57
CA ARG A 94 -46.52 7.75 23.12
C ARG A 94 -47.83 7.03 22.76
N ALA A 95 -47.91 6.53 21.53
CA ALA A 95 -48.79 5.42 21.13
C ALA A 95 -47.95 4.27 20.53
N ALA A 96 -48.35 3.05 20.86
CA ALA A 96 -47.59 1.81 20.78
C ALA A 96 -46.98 1.50 19.40
N ALA A 97 -45.73 1.03 19.43
CA ALA A 97 -45.02 0.46 18.29
C ALA A 97 -45.73 -0.81 17.80
N THR A 98 -46.20 -0.80 16.55
CA THR A 98 -46.56 -2.01 15.82
C THR A 98 -45.29 -2.62 15.26
N HIS A 99 -45.01 -3.85 15.70
CA HIS A 99 -43.95 -4.77 15.29
C HIS A 99 -43.42 -4.58 13.86
N ALA A 100 -42.22 -4.01 13.76
CA ALA A 100 -41.33 -4.31 12.65
C ALA A 100 -40.79 -5.74 12.87
N HIS A 101 -40.77 -6.54 11.81
CA HIS A 101 -40.22 -7.90 11.80
C HIS A 101 -38.86 -7.95 12.54
N GLU A 102 -38.83 -8.61 13.71
CA GLU A 102 -37.60 -9.09 14.32
C GLU A 102 -36.96 -10.05 13.30
N GLN A 103 -35.88 -9.61 12.65
CA GLN A 103 -34.97 -10.54 12.00
C GLN A 103 -34.36 -11.39 13.11
N ASP A 104 -34.41 -12.71 12.96
CA ASP A 104 -33.72 -13.63 13.87
C ASP A 104 -32.27 -13.16 14.06
N PRO A 105 -31.70 -13.26 15.29
CA PRO A 105 -30.33 -12.88 15.54
C PRO A 105 -29.39 -13.62 14.56
N PRO A 106 -28.32 -12.97 14.06
CA PRO A 106 -27.41 -13.60 13.11
C PRO A 106 -26.89 -14.93 13.66
N ASP A 107 -27.00 -16.00 12.87
CA ASP A 107 -26.59 -17.35 13.26
C ASP A 107 -25.05 -17.56 13.25
N GLY A 108 -24.29 -16.50 12.90
CA GLY A 108 -22.83 -16.50 12.82
C GLY A 108 -22.25 -17.20 11.59
N ARG A 109 -23.09 -17.67 10.66
CA ARG A 109 -22.67 -18.49 9.51
C ARG A 109 -22.64 -17.73 8.17
N GLU A 110 -23.00 -16.46 8.17
CA GLU A 110 -22.99 -15.60 6.98
C GLU A 110 -21.64 -14.88 6.84
N ILE A 111 -20.86 -15.20 5.80
CA ILE A 111 -19.62 -14.52 5.40
C ILE A 111 -19.97 -13.23 4.66
N ILE A 112 -19.48 -12.12 5.19
CA ILE A 112 -19.64 -10.78 4.59
C ILE A 112 -18.36 -10.28 3.91
N CYS A 113 -17.20 -10.86 4.23
CA CYS A 113 -15.92 -10.55 3.59
C CYS A 113 -14.95 -11.75 3.71
N GLY A 114 -14.06 -11.88 2.72
CA GLY A 114 -13.12 -12.98 2.59
C GLY A 114 -13.64 -14.14 1.73
N PRO A 115 -12.92 -15.26 1.63
CA PRO A 115 -11.66 -15.53 2.33
C PRO A 115 -10.49 -14.67 1.83
N LEU A 116 -9.66 -14.20 2.75
CA LEU A 116 -8.40 -13.50 2.47
C LEU A 116 -7.24 -14.40 2.86
N LEU A 117 -6.30 -14.68 1.96
CA LEU A 117 -5.15 -15.54 2.19
C LEU A 117 -3.92 -14.69 2.52
N ASN A 118 -3.23 -15.00 3.62
CA ASN A 118 -2.03 -14.31 4.07
C ASN A 118 -0.87 -15.29 4.19
N TYR A 119 0.33 -14.87 3.76
CA TYR A 119 1.58 -15.59 3.96
C TYR A 119 2.32 -14.99 5.16
N ARG A 120 3.03 -15.80 5.95
CA ARG A 120 3.77 -15.31 7.12
C ARG A 120 5.26 -15.62 7.03
N ARG A 121 5.59 -16.90 6.87
CA ARG A 121 6.99 -17.36 6.80
C ARG A 121 7.09 -18.75 6.19
N MET A 122 8.32 -19.13 5.88
CA MET A 122 8.68 -20.47 5.48
C MET A 122 9.94 -20.87 6.24
N ASP A 123 9.96 -22.07 6.80
CA ASP A 123 11.17 -22.70 7.30
C ASP A 123 11.63 -23.83 6.35
N GLU A 124 12.60 -24.64 6.76
CA GLU A 124 13.18 -25.66 5.89
C GLU A 124 12.18 -26.69 5.37
N ASN A 125 11.10 -26.96 6.10
CA ASN A 125 10.16 -28.04 5.78
C ASN A 125 8.71 -27.60 5.72
N LYS A 126 8.37 -26.39 6.16
CA LYS A 126 6.99 -25.93 6.28
C LYS A 126 6.77 -24.52 5.73
N TRP A 127 5.61 -24.37 5.10
CA TRP A 127 5.01 -23.11 4.73
C TRP A 127 3.96 -22.71 5.78
N TYR A 128 3.97 -21.45 6.21
CA TYR A 128 3.02 -20.92 7.18
C TYR A 128 2.27 -19.72 6.62
N GLY A 129 0.96 -19.73 6.85
CA GLY A 129 0.07 -18.66 6.45
C GLY A 129 -1.22 -18.68 7.25
N SER A 130 -2.22 -17.95 6.78
CA SER A 130 -3.56 -17.98 7.37
C SER A 130 -4.62 -17.57 6.37
N VAL A 131 -5.86 -18.00 6.62
CA VAL A 131 -7.05 -17.51 5.91
C VAL A 131 -7.89 -16.69 6.89
N LEU A 132 -8.40 -15.53 6.48
CA LEU A 132 -9.35 -14.72 7.26
C LEU A 132 -10.72 -14.73 6.59
N ILE A 133 -11.77 -14.87 7.39
CA ILE A 133 -13.15 -14.50 7.02
C ILE A 133 -13.74 -13.55 8.05
N VAL A 134 -14.68 -12.73 7.60
CA VAL A 134 -15.52 -11.88 8.45
C VAL A 134 -16.95 -12.38 8.34
N THR A 135 -17.58 -12.66 9.49
CA THR A 135 -18.97 -13.11 9.56
C THR A 135 -19.86 -12.05 10.20
N LYS A 136 -21.14 -12.05 9.81
CA LYS A 136 -22.14 -11.15 10.37
C LYS A 136 -22.52 -11.58 11.80
N GLY A 137 -22.67 -10.59 12.67
CA GLY A 137 -22.99 -10.75 14.09
C GLY A 137 -21.78 -11.16 14.94
N GLY A 138 -22.00 -11.26 16.24
CA GLY A 138 -20.96 -11.59 17.19
C GLY A 138 -21.26 -11.05 18.58
N GLY A 139 -20.20 -10.76 19.31
CA GLY A 139 -20.23 -10.17 20.64
C GLY A 139 -19.14 -10.75 21.53
N LYS A 140 -19.32 -10.65 22.85
CA LYS A 140 -18.39 -11.25 23.83
C LYS A 140 -18.22 -12.76 23.69
N THR A 141 -19.26 -13.44 23.21
CA THR A 141 -19.27 -14.90 23.02
C THR A 141 -19.75 -15.22 21.62
N GLN A 142 -19.09 -16.17 20.96
CA GLN A 142 -19.45 -16.61 19.62
C GLN A 142 -20.33 -17.86 19.71
N SER A 143 -21.50 -17.82 19.08
CA SER A 143 -22.46 -18.94 19.04
C SER A 143 -22.03 -20.10 18.15
N PHE A 144 -21.15 -19.81 17.19
CA PHE A 144 -20.63 -20.73 16.19
C PHE A 144 -19.16 -20.42 15.93
N ALA A 145 -18.33 -21.45 15.78
CA ALA A 145 -16.93 -21.32 15.40
C ALA A 145 -16.70 -22.11 14.10
N PRO A 146 -16.37 -21.45 12.97
CA PRO A 146 -16.16 -22.11 11.70
C PRO A 146 -14.88 -22.97 11.72
N HIS A 147 -14.81 -23.90 10.78
CA HIS A 147 -13.61 -24.68 10.49
C HIS A 147 -13.29 -24.60 9.00
N LEU A 148 -12.00 -24.75 8.66
CA LEU A 148 -11.49 -24.79 7.30
C LEU A 148 -10.99 -26.20 7.00
N VAL A 149 -11.38 -26.74 5.85
CA VAL A 149 -10.89 -28.02 5.34
C VAL A 149 -9.89 -27.74 4.24
N LEU A 150 -8.71 -28.36 4.31
CA LEU A 150 -7.61 -28.15 3.37
C LEU A 150 -7.00 -29.49 2.94
N HIS A 151 -6.74 -29.65 1.64
CA HIS A 151 -6.04 -30.83 1.12
C HIS A 151 -5.20 -30.51 -0.13
N PRO A 152 -4.16 -31.32 -0.44
CA PRO A 152 -3.50 -31.25 -1.72
C PRO A 152 -4.49 -31.56 -2.86
N ALA A 153 -4.48 -30.76 -3.94
CA ALA A 153 -5.41 -30.94 -5.06
C ALA A 153 -5.18 -32.27 -5.82
N ASN A 154 -3.98 -32.83 -5.76
CA ASN A 154 -3.63 -34.09 -6.42
C ASN A 154 -4.04 -35.35 -5.63
N ALA A 155 -4.63 -35.21 -4.45
CA ALA A 155 -5.02 -36.34 -3.59
C ALA A 155 -6.38 -36.98 -3.97
N VAL A 156 -7.10 -36.42 -4.95
CA VAL A 156 -8.44 -36.88 -5.33
C VAL A 156 -8.45 -37.32 -6.80
N ASN A 157 -7.73 -38.40 -7.12
CA ASN A 157 -8.02 -39.26 -8.28
C ASN A 157 -7.46 -40.66 -8.02
N GLY A 158 -8.07 -41.35 -7.06
CA GLY A 158 -7.99 -42.80 -6.95
C GLY A 158 -8.80 -43.48 -8.04
N GLN A 159 -8.41 -43.31 -9.30
CA GLN A 159 -8.81 -44.18 -10.40
C GLN A 159 -7.61 -44.43 -11.31
N TYR A 160 -7.18 -45.69 -11.30
CA TYR A 160 -6.18 -46.29 -12.14
C TYR A 160 -6.32 -45.86 -13.61
N ALA A 161 -5.36 -45.09 -14.10
CA ALA A 161 -5.04 -45.05 -15.52
C ALA A 161 -3.86 -46.00 -15.75
N SER A 162 -4.18 -47.21 -16.19
CA SER A 162 -3.25 -48.18 -16.74
C SER A 162 -2.59 -47.59 -17.99
N THR A 163 -1.35 -47.12 -17.87
CA THR A 163 -0.48 -47.00 -19.05
C THR A 163 0.17 -48.33 -19.34
N GLU A 164 -0.33 -48.96 -20.39
CA GLU A 164 0.27 -50.09 -21.09
C GLU A 164 1.71 -49.76 -21.50
N THR A 165 2.67 -50.50 -20.97
CA THR A 165 4.03 -50.59 -21.52
C THR A 165 4.20 -51.93 -22.21
N ASN A 166 4.31 -51.91 -23.54
CA ASN A 166 4.68 -53.06 -24.36
C ASN A 166 6.20 -53.28 -24.37
N GLY A 167 6.63 -54.47 -23.90
CA GLY A 167 7.87 -55.22 -24.24
C GLY A 167 9.19 -54.68 -23.67
N VAL A 168 10.12 -55.47 -23.10
CA VAL A 168 10.61 -56.81 -23.48
C VAL A 168 11.26 -57.53 -22.25
N ASN A 169 11.18 -58.87 -22.29
CA ASN A 169 11.66 -59.89 -21.34
C ASN A 169 13.06 -59.76 -20.71
N GLY A 170 13.21 -60.30 -19.48
CA GLY A 170 14.51 -60.69 -18.91
C GLY A 170 14.55 -61.18 -17.45
N SER A 171 14.13 -62.42 -17.20
CA SER A 171 14.63 -63.39 -16.19
C SER A 171 14.70 -63.08 -14.66
N ASN A 172 13.83 -63.79 -13.93
CA ASN A 172 14.01 -64.52 -12.66
C ASN A 172 15.16 -64.18 -11.68
N GLY A 173 14.77 -63.77 -10.47
CA GLY A 173 15.55 -63.90 -9.24
C GLY A 173 14.64 -63.87 -8.02
N ALA A 174 14.26 -65.05 -7.52
CA ALA A 174 13.49 -65.21 -6.30
C ALA A 174 14.37 -64.97 -5.06
N PHE A 175 13.93 -64.13 -4.13
CA PHE A 175 14.35 -64.18 -2.73
C PHE A 175 13.17 -63.86 -1.81
N ASN A 176 12.80 -64.86 -1.01
CA ASN A 176 11.89 -64.74 0.13
C ASN A 176 12.57 -63.95 1.25
N GLY A 177 11.83 -63.03 1.88
CA GLY A 177 12.26 -62.30 3.06
C GLY A 177 11.10 -61.59 3.75
N GLU A 178 10.41 -62.34 4.61
CA GLU A 178 9.65 -61.93 5.80
C GLU A 178 8.76 -60.67 5.77
N VAL A 179 7.46 -60.95 5.78
CA VAL A 179 6.37 -60.05 6.12
C VAL A 179 6.51 -59.57 7.56
N SER A 180 6.82 -58.28 7.73
CA SER A 180 6.57 -57.53 8.97
C SER A 180 5.44 -56.55 8.67
N SER A 181 4.24 -56.90 9.11
CA SER A 181 3.03 -56.07 8.99
C SER A 181 2.94 -55.05 10.13
N ALA A 182 2.45 -53.86 9.75
CA ALA A 182 1.91 -52.76 10.56
C ALA A 182 2.95 -51.84 11.24
N ALA A 183 2.98 -50.52 11.00
CA ALA A 183 1.86 -49.61 10.75
C ALA A 183 2.08 -48.70 9.52
N ASN A 184 1.34 -49.00 8.45
CA ASN A 184 0.97 -48.01 7.44
C ASN A 184 -0.20 -47.19 7.98
N GLY A 185 0.02 -45.88 8.09
CA GLY A 185 -1.02 -44.90 8.42
C GLY A 185 -0.82 -43.59 7.67
N ALA A 186 -0.29 -43.64 6.43
CA ALA A 186 -0.25 -42.48 5.54
C ALA A 186 -1.53 -42.46 4.70
N GLY A 187 -2.67 -42.21 5.36
CA GLY A 187 -3.87 -41.77 4.67
C GLY A 187 -3.70 -40.30 4.30
N THR A 188 -3.84 -39.97 3.02
CA THR A 188 -4.05 -38.60 2.54
C THR A 188 -5.44 -38.13 2.99
N SER A 189 -5.59 -37.83 4.28
CA SER A 189 -6.76 -37.17 4.85
C SER A 189 -6.50 -35.66 4.88
N GLY A 190 -7.43 -34.87 4.33
CA GLY A 190 -7.39 -33.41 4.44
C GLY A 190 -7.26 -32.96 5.90
N SER A 191 -6.52 -31.87 6.13
CA SER A 191 -6.38 -31.28 7.45
C SER A 191 -7.54 -30.34 7.73
N GLU A 192 -8.20 -30.53 8.86
CA GLU A 192 -9.18 -29.60 9.39
C GLU A 192 -8.50 -28.61 10.33
N THR A 193 -8.81 -27.32 10.19
CA THR A 193 -8.28 -26.23 11.02
C THR A 193 -9.45 -25.46 11.63
N GLN A 194 -9.52 -25.42 12.95
CA GLN A 194 -10.52 -24.62 13.66
C GLN A 194 -10.23 -23.12 13.50
N GLY A 195 -11.27 -22.32 13.28
CA GLY A 195 -11.17 -20.86 13.27
C GLY A 195 -10.86 -20.29 14.65
N GLN A 196 -9.89 -19.38 14.72
CA GLN A 196 -9.59 -18.56 15.89
C GLN A 196 -10.31 -17.21 15.75
N CYS A 197 -11.13 -16.85 16.73
CA CYS A 197 -11.74 -15.53 16.78
C CYS A 197 -10.64 -14.52 17.13
N LEU A 198 -10.40 -13.52 16.28
CA LEU A 198 -9.43 -12.44 16.55
C LEU A 198 -10.11 -11.24 17.23
N TYR A 199 -11.32 -10.93 16.78
CA TYR A 199 -12.14 -9.81 17.23
C TYR A 199 -13.61 -10.13 16.95
N SER A 200 -14.50 -9.79 17.88
CA SER A 200 -15.94 -9.95 17.70
C SER A 200 -16.68 -8.84 18.43
N ASP A 201 -17.62 -8.20 17.75
CA ASP A 201 -18.54 -7.24 18.33
C ASP A 201 -19.97 -7.56 17.85
N PRO A 202 -21.02 -6.85 18.29
CA PRO A 202 -22.39 -7.14 17.89
C PRO A 202 -22.65 -7.07 16.37
N ARG A 203 -21.80 -6.37 15.61
CA ARG A 203 -21.90 -6.22 14.16
C ARG A 203 -21.26 -7.41 13.46
N ASN A 204 -20.02 -7.77 13.81
CA ASN A 204 -19.20 -8.73 13.05
C ASN A 204 -18.23 -9.56 13.90
N THR A 205 -17.82 -10.71 13.37
CA THR A 205 -16.78 -11.58 13.94
C THR A 205 -15.68 -11.88 12.93
N PHE A 206 -14.43 -11.76 13.34
CA PHE A 206 -13.22 -12.00 12.54
C PHE A 206 -12.62 -13.36 12.91
N TRP A 207 -12.60 -14.28 11.96
CA TRP A 207 -12.06 -15.62 12.13
C TRP A 207 -10.81 -15.81 11.29
N ALA A 208 -9.71 -16.22 11.93
CA ALA A 208 -8.49 -16.61 11.25
C ALA A 208 -8.22 -18.11 11.40
N PHE A 209 -7.85 -18.76 10.30
CA PHE A 209 -7.45 -20.16 10.23
C PHE A 209 -5.95 -20.22 9.98
N ASP A 210 -5.17 -20.67 10.97
CA ASP A 210 -3.71 -20.80 10.82
C ASP A 210 -3.35 -22.03 9.98
N LEU A 211 -2.54 -21.83 8.93
CA LEU A 211 -2.10 -22.90 8.04
C LEU A 211 -0.63 -23.26 8.31
N SER A 212 -0.34 -24.56 8.32
CA SER A 212 1.02 -25.11 8.45
C SER A 212 1.17 -26.30 7.52
N LEU A 213 1.82 -26.09 6.37
CA LEU A 213 1.83 -27.05 5.25
C LEU A 213 3.23 -27.60 5.02
N PRO A 214 3.39 -28.91 4.81
CA PRO A 214 4.68 -29.46 4.42
C PRO A 214 5.09 -28.96 3.03
N LEU A 215 6.36 -28.62 2.85
CA LEU A 215 6.96 -28.37 1.55
C LEU A 215 7.21 -29.70 0.82
N SER A 216 7.00 -29.71 -0.49
CA SER A 216 7.26 -30.87 -1.37
C SER A 216 8.42 -30.61 -2.32
N GLN A 217 8.89 -31.68 -2.99
CA GLN A 217 9.94 -31.59 -4.02
C GLN A 217 9.45 -30.92 -5.32
N THR A 218 8.14 -30.85 -5.50
CA THR A 218 7.49 -30.14 -6.61
C THR A 218 6.59 -29.05 -6.06
N GLU A 219 6.25 -28.08 -6.89
CA GLU A 219 5.20 -27.10 -6.56
C GLU A 219 3.89 -27.82 -6.24
N ALA A 220 3.22 -27.39 -5.18
CA ALA A 220 2.01 -28.02 -4.68
C ALA A 220 0.81 -27.07 -4.78
N LYS A 221 -0.25 -27.55 -5.44
CA LYS A 221 -1.57 -26.91 -5.42
C LYS A 221 -2.36 -27.42 -4.22
N TRP A 222 -2.82 -26.49 -3.39
CA TRP A 222 -3.66 -26.78 -2.23
C TRP A 222 -5.07 -26.24 -2.45
N GLU A 223 -6.07 -27.03 -2.08
CA GLU A 223 -7.49 -26.67 -2.18
C GLU A 223 -8.08 -26.55 -0.77
N TYR A 224 -8.86 -25.50 -0.53
CA TYR A 224 -9.55 -25.27 0.73
C TYR A 224 -11.02 -24.87 0.55
N SER A 225 -11.81 -25.20 1.57
CA SER A 225 -13.20 -24.77 1.73
C SER A 225 -13.51 -24.48 3.19
N ILE A 226 -14.60 -23.75 3.42
CA ILE A 226 -15.09 -23.39 4.76
C ILE A 226 -16.54 -23.90 4.84
N PRO A 227 -16.75 -25.20 5.13
CA PRO A 227 -18.08 -25.80 5.15
C PRO A 227 -18.98 -25.15 6.21
N ASP A 228 -20.29 -25.38 6.08
CA ASP A 228 -21.34 -24.83 6.95
C ASP A 228 -21.48 -23.30 6.96
N MET A 229 -20.71 -22.62 6.11
CA MET A 229 -20.76 -21.18 5.89
C MET A 229 -21.48 -20.83 4.58
N ARG A 230 -22.11 -19.66 4.55
CA ARG A 230 -22.76 -19.11 3.35
C ARG A 230 -22.30 -17.68 3.10
N PHE A 231 -22.18 -17.29 1.85
CA PHE A 231 -21.96 -15.88 1.50
C PHE A 231 -23.26 -15.09 1.58
N SER A 232 -23.17 -13.80 1.91
CA SER A 232 -24.31 -12.88 1.88
C SER A 232 -25.03 -12.91 0.52
N ALA A 233 -26.36 -12.78 0.56
CA ALA A 233 -27.21 -12.83 -0.63
C ALA A 233 -26.73 -11.83 -1.70
N GLY A 234 -26.52 -12.32 -2.93
CA GLY A 234 -25.99 -11.52 -4.05
C GLY A 234 -24.51 -11.76 -4.36
N ASN A 235 -23.74 -12.36 -3.43
CA ASN A 235 -22.35 -12.73 -3.65
C ASN A 235 -22.23 -14.20 -4.08
N ILE A 236 -22.32 -14.47 -5.39
CA ILE A 236 -21.99 -15.81 -5.93
C ILE A 236 -20.47 -15.98 -5.85
N ARG A 237 -20.02 -16.86 -4.97
CA ARG A 237 -18.61 -17.20 -4.75
C ARG A 237 -18.42 -18.71 -4.91
N PRO A 238 -17.22 -19.19 -5.29
CA PRO A 238 -16.98 -20.62 -5.35
C PRO A 238 -16.97 -21.23 -3.94
N ASP A 239 -17.42 -22.47 -3.83
CA ASP A 239 -17.40 -23.22 -2.56
C ASP A 239 -15.98 -23.72 -2.20
N ARG A 240 -15.05 -23.62 -3.16
CA ARG A 240 -13.67 -24.11 -3.06
C ARG A 240 -12.71 -23.11 -3.66
N TYR A 241 -11.60 -22.91 -2.96
CA TYR A 241 -10.52 -22.02 -3.35
C TYR A 241 -9.23 -22.81 -3.42
N HIS A 242 -8.22 -22.26 -4.10
CA HIS A 242 -6.92 -22.91 -4.19
C HIS A 242 -5.80 -21.89 -4.23
N PHE A 243 -4.63 -22.32 -3.79
CA PHE A 243 -3.39 -21.56 -3.84
C PHE A 243 -2.20 -22.49 -4.07
N PHE A 244 -1.03 -21.91 -4.29
CA PHE A 244 0.16 -22.65 -4.67
C PHE A 244 1.30 -22.41 -3.67
N VAL A 245 1.95 -23.49 -3.25
CA VAL A 245 3.12 -23.48 -2.38
C VAL A 245 4.33 -23.91 -3.23
N PRO A 246 5.46 -23.17 -3.18
CA PRO A 246 6.62 -23.48 -4.01
C PRO A 246 7.24 -24.83 -3.62
N ALA A 247 7.99 -25.43 -4.54
CA ALA A 247 8.86 -26.54 -4.21
C ALA A 247 9.95 -26.11 -3.21
N ILE A 248 10.42 -27.04 -2.38
CA ILE A 248 11.43 -26.77 -1.33
C ILE A 248 12.73 -26.14 -1.86
N ASN A 249 13.11 -26.47 -3.10
CA ASN A 249 14.31 -25.98 -3.77
C ASN A 249 14.05 -24.82 -4.74
N GLU A 250 12.83 -24.29 -4.80
CA GLU A 250 12.43 -23.20 -5.67
C GLU A 250 12.16 -21.90 -4.90
N SER A 251 12.47 -20.78 -5.53
CA SER A 251 12.07 -19.46 -5.02
C SER A 251 10.64 -19.13 -5.44
N MET A 252 9.97 -18.30 -4.66
CA MET A 252 8.61 -17.88 -4.98
C MET A 252 8.58 -17.01 -6.24
N ARG A 253 7.48 -17.15 -7.00
CA ARG A 253 7.03 -16.20 -8.02
C ARG A 253 6.19 -15.13 -7.34
N ILE A 254 6.60 -13.89 -7.51
CA ILE A 254 6.12 -12.75 -6.72
C ILE A 254 5.32 -11.82 -7.64
N MET A 255 4.15 -11.40 -7.18
CA MET A 255 3.41 -10.26 -7.72
C MET A 255 3.60 -9.08 -6.77
N PHE A 256 3.77 -7.86 -7.28
CA PHE A 256 3.89 -6.64 -6.48
C PHE A 256 2.91 -5.56 -6.98
N HIS A 257 2.24 -4.89 -6.04
CA HIS A 257 1.34 -3.78 -6.32
C HIS A 257 1.32 -2.74 -5.19
N SER A 258 0.79 -1.55 -5.50
CA SER A 258 0.51 -0.46 -4.56
C SER A 258 -0.72 0.34 -5.03
N CYS A 259 -1.24 1.21 -4.16
CA CYS A 259 -2.33 2.16 -4.48
C CYS A 259 -3.56 1.47 -5.10
N ASN A 260 -4.07 0.51 -4.33
CA ASN A 260 -5.25 -0.27 -4.66
C ASN A 260 -6.51 0.42 -4.09
N GLY A 261 -6.88 1.55 -4.65
CA GLY A 261 -8.12 2.27 -4.34
C GLY A 261 -8.25 3.52 -5.20
N PHE A 262 -9.30 4.30 -4.99
CA PHE A 262 -9.52 5.54 -5.71
C PHE A 262 -9.47 6.74 -4.76
N SER A 263 -8.73 7.77 -5.16
CA SER A 263 -8.74 9.06 -4.44
C SER A 263 -10.13 9.69 -4.51
N VAL A 264 -10.47 10.47 -3.48
CA VAL A 264 -11.77 11.16 -3.38
C VAL A 264 -12.06 11.99 -4.64
N GLY A 265 -13.29 11.89 -5.14
CA GLY A 265 -13.75 12.61 -6.33
C GLY A 265 -13.29 12.00 -7.67
N THR A 266 -12.63 10.84 -7.65
CA THR A 266 -12.34 10.11 -8.88
C THR A 266 -13.60 9.44 -9.43
N ASP A 267 -13.87 9.64 -10.72
CA ASP A 267 -14.90 8.91 -11.46
C ASP A 267 -14.42 7.46 -11.70
N GLU A 268 -14.82 6.54 -10.82
CA GLU A 268 -14.39 5.14 -10.89
C GLU A 268 -14.81 4.44 -12.21
N ASP A 269 -15.93 4.85 -12.81
CA ASP A 269 -16.43 4.29 -14.06
C ASP A 269 -15.55 4.69 -15.25
N ALA A 270 -14.97 5.90 -15.23
CA ALA A 270 -14.00 6.36 -16.23
C ALA A 270 -12.69 5.54 -16.22
N TRP A 271 -12.45 4.78 -15.15
CA TRP A 271 -11.30 3.90 -14.98
C TRP A 271 -11.69 2.41 -14.99
N SER A 272 -12.92 2.06 -15.34
CA SER A 272 -13.38 0.66 -15.35
C SER A 272 -13.22 -0.06 -14.00
N GLY A 273 -13.26 0.67 -12.89
CA GLY A 273 -13.00 0.11 -11.55
C GLY A 273 -11.61 -0.53 -11.42
N PRO A 274 -11.46 -1.59 -10.58
CA PRO A 274 -10.18 -2.27 -10.33
C PRO A 274 -9.82 -3.29 -11.44
N ALA A 275 -9.95 -2.90 -12.71
CA ALA A 275 -9.87 -3.79 -13.87
C ALA A 275 -8.56 -4.59 -14.01
N LEU A 276 -7.41 -4.05 -13.58
CA LEU A 276 -6.11 -4.72 -13.72
C LEU A 276 -6.01 -6.03 -12.94
N TRP A 277 -6.82 -6.22 -11.89
CA TRP A 277 -6.89 -7.48 -11.18
C TRP A 277 -7.38 -8.64 -12.07
N ASN A 278 -8.11 -8.36 -13.15
CA ASN A 278 -8.43 -9.38 -14.16
C ASN A 278 -7.15 -9.92 -14.82
N ASP A 279 -6.16 -9.06 -15.09
CA ASP A 279 -4.90 -9.48 -15.68
C ASP A 279 -3.99 -10.20 -14.69
N VAL A 280 -3.99 -9.77 -13.43
CA VAL A 280 -3.34 -10.51 -12.34
C VAL A 280 -3.89 -11.94 -12.27
N ASN A 281 -5.21 -12.10 -12.28
CA ASN A 281 -5.86 -13.41 -12.26
C ASN A 281 -5.57 -14.24 -13.53
N ARG A 282 -5.48 -13.62 -14.71
CA ARG A 282 -5.04 -14.32 -15.94
C ARG A 282 -3.61 -14.84 -15.83
N HIS A 283 -2.68 -14.02 -15.36
CA HIS A 283 -1.29 -14.43 -15.16
C HIS A 283 -1.15 -15.50 -14.08
N HIS A 284 -1.89 -15.37 -12.97
CA HIS A 284 -1.94 -16.40 -11.92
C HIS A 284 -2.45 -17.74 -12.47
N LYS A 285 -3.45 -17.72 -13.35
CA LYS A 285 -3.98 -18.93 -14.00
C LYS A 285 -2.97 -19.57 -14.96
N GLU A 286 -2.20 -18.78 -15.70
CA GLU A 286 -1.17 -19.28 -16.64
C GLU A 286 0.07 -19.80 -15.90
N ARG A 287 0.58 -19.02 -14.94
CA ARG A 287 1.77 -19.32 -14.15
C ARG A 287 1.57 -18.80 -12.72
N PRO A 288 1.19 -19.67 -11.76
CA PRO A 288 0.73 -19.23 -10.45
C PRO A 288 1.72 -18.37 -9.69
N PHE A 289 1.28 -17.21 -9.21
CA PHE A 289 1.97 -16.50 -8.15
C PHE A 289 1.90 -17.29 -6.84
N HIS A 290 2.97 -17.25 -6.07
CA HIS A 290 2.99 -17.86 -4.73
C HIS A 290 2.70 -16.83 -3.64
N VAL A 291 3.03 -15.57 -3.90
CA VAL A 291 2.85 -14.45 -2.98
C VAL A 291 2.58 -13.17 -3.76
N MET A 292 1.71 -12.32 -3.22
CA MET A 292 1.57 -10.92 -3.64
C MET A 292 2.06 -9.99 -2.53
N LEU A 293 2.83 -8.97 -2.91
CA LEU A 293 3.39 -7.98 -1.99
C LEU A 293 2.61 -6.67 -2.17
N GLY A 294 1.95 -6.21 -1.10
CA GLY A 294 1.25 -4.92 -1.05
C GLY A 294 2.17 -3.86 -0.46
N GLY A 295 2.60 -2.90 -1.29
CA GLY A 295 3.52 -1.84 -0.90
C GLY A 295 2.85 -0.58 -0.36
N GLY A 296 1.81 -0.71 0.47
CA GLY A 296 1.04 0.45 0.95
C GLY A 296 -0.15 0.81 0.08
N ASP A 297 -1.09 1.56 0.65
CA ASP A 297 -2.36 1.96 0.06
C ASP A 297 -3.17 0.76 -0.44
N GLN A 298 -3.34 -0.27 0.39
CA GLN A 298 -4.19 -1.40 0.02
C GLN A 298 -5.67 -1.00 -0.06
N ILE A 299 -6.01 0.11 0.61
CA ILE A 299 -7.32 0.74 0.66
C ILE A 299 -7.16 2.27 0.84
N TYR A 300 -8.12 3.04 0.34
CA TYR A 300 -8.18 4.49 0.51
C TYR A 300 -9.29 4.85 1.51
N ASN A 301 -8.89 5.39 2.67
CA ASN A 301 -9.82 5.79 3.73
C ASN A 301 -10.15 7.30 3.74
N ASP A 302 -9.62 8.06 2.80
CA ASP A 302 -9.69 9.54 2.77
C ASP A 302 -11.10 10.10 2.65
N GLY A 303 -12.04 9.31 2.11
CA GLY A 303 -13.46 9.69 2.08
C GLY A 303 -14.02 10.03 3.48
N ILE A 304 -13.36 9.57 4.55
CA ILE A 304 -13.75 9.84 5.94
C ILE A 304 -13.88 11.34 6.25
N ARG A 305 -13.09 12.18 5.56
CA ARG A 305 -13.09 13.65 5.70
C ARG A 305 -14.08 14.39 4.81
N VAL A 306 -14.65 13.74 3.79
CA VAL A 306 -15.52 14.37 2.80
C VAL A 306 -16.97 13.92 2.99
N ASP A 307 -17.22 12.62 2.88
CA ASP A 307 -18.56 12.03 3.00
C ASP A 307 -18.72 11.25 4.31
N GLY A 308 -17.65 11.19 5.10
CA GLY A 308 -17.60 10.46 6.36
C GLY A 308 -17.79 11.33 7.62
N PRO A 309 -17.61 10.70 8.80
CA PRO A 309 -17.88 11.31 10.09
C PRO A 309 -16.95 12.47 10.47
N LEU A 310 -15.82 12.66 9.77
CA LEU A 310 -14.91 13.78 10.05
C LEU A 310 -15.26 15.05 9.29
N ARG A 311 -16.32 15.06 8.47
CA ARG A 311 -16.73 16.24 7.69
C ARG A 311 -16.92 17.49 8.56
N GLU A 312 -17.60 17.36 9.70
CA GLU A 312 -17.81 18.51 10.60
C GLU A 312 -16.49 19.06 11.14
N TRP A 313 -15.52 18.18 11.42
CA TRP A 313 -14.20 18.56 11.89
C TRP A 313 -13.38 19.25 10.78
N THR A 314 -13.47 18.77 9.53
CA THR A 314 -12.76 19.36 8.39
C THR A 314 -13.33 20.71 7.97
N GLU A 315 -14.62 20.94 8.14
CA GLU A 315 -15.30 22.22 7.90
C GLU A 315 -14.93 23.32 8.93
N ILE A 316 -14.22 22.99 10.03
CA ILE A 316 -13.75 23.98 11.01
C ILE A 316 -12.64 24.85 10.41
N SER A 317 -13.01 26.08 10.06
CA SER A 317 -12.10 27.06 9.45
C SER A 317 -11.01 27.58 10.39
N ASN A 318 -11.28 27.66 11.70
CA ASN A 318 -10.30 28.14 12.69
C ASN A 318 -9.30 27.01 13.04
N PRO A 319 -8.00 27.14 12.72
CA PRO A 319 -7.03 26.06 12.93
C PRO A 319 -6.84 25.66 14.39
N LYS A 320 -6.93 26.62 15.33
CA LYS A 320 -6.85 26.32 16.76
C LYS A 320 -8.09 25.55 17.21
N LYS A 321 -9.29 25.99 16.80
CA LYS A 321 -10.53 25.27 17.13
C LYS A 321 -10.52 23.84 16.58
N ARG A 322 -10.05 23.66 15.34
CA ARG A 322 -9.92 22.35 14.69
C ARG A 322 -8.92 21.45 15.41
N ARG A 323 -7.77 22.01 15.81
CA ARG A 323 -6.73 21.30 16.57
C ARG A 323 -7.21 20.85 17.95
N HIS A 324 -8.02 21.65 18.65
CA HIS A 324 -8.53 21.30 19.98
C HIS A 324 -9.90 20.58 19.94
N PHE A 325 -10.34 20.15 18.76
CA PHE A 325 -11.60 19.44 18.63
C PHE A 325 -11.46 18.04 19.25
N PRO A 326 -12.36 17.66 20.19
CA PRO A 326 -12.26 16.38 20.87
C PRO A 326 -12.63 15.22 19.93
N PHE A 327 -12.16 14.02 20.27
CA PHE A 327 -12.56 12.75 19.66
C PHE A 327 -13.40 11.94 20.67
N PRO A 328 -14.68 12.32 20.89
CA PRO A 328 -15.56 11.63 21.84
C PRO A 328 -15.94 10.23 21.32
N GLU A 329 -16.42 9.36 22.22
CA GLU A 329 -16.82 7.98 21.86
C GLU A 329 -17.80 7.90 20.69
N LYS A 330 -18.74 8.85 20.58
CA LYS A 330 -19.66 8.91 19.45
C LYS A 330 -18.93 9.09 18.10
N LEU A 331 -17.93 9.97 18.05
CA LEU A 331 -17.15 10.19 16.84
C LEU A 331 -16.23 8.99 16.56
N ARG A 332 -15.63 8.41 17.61
CA ARG A 332 -14.83 7.18 17.52
C ARG A 332 -15.64 6.02 16.92
N GLN A 333 -16.86 5.77 17.43
CA GLN A 333 -17.78 4.76 16.89
C GLN A 333 -18.11 5.00 15.42
N ALA A 334 -18.41 6.25 15.05
CA ALA A 334 -18.73 6.60 13.67
C ALA A 334 -17.52 6.38 12.73
N CYS A 335 -16.30 6.69 13.19
CA CYS A 335 -15.07 6.40 12.44
C CYS A 335 -14.85 4.89 12.33
N ASP A 336 -14.96 4.14 13.43
CA ASP A 336 -14.84 2.68 13.46
C ASP A 336 -15.83 1.98 12.52
N ASP A 337 -17.09 2.43 12.50
CA ASP A 337 -18.10 2.00 11.51
C ASP A 337 -17.67 2.30 10.07
N TYR A 338 -17.11 3.49 9.82
CA TYR A 338 -16.67 3.90 8.49
C TYR A 338 -15.54 3.00 7.99
N TYR A 339 -14.46 2.81 8.76
CA TYR A 339 -13.34 1.96 8.38
C TYR A 339 -13.80 0.51 8.17
N LEU A 340 -14.59 -0.05 9.09
CA LEU A 340 -15.14 -1.40 8.97
C LEU A 340 -15.91 -1.60 7.66
N LYS A 341 -16.83 -0.68 7.34
CA LYS A 341 -17.65 -0.74 6.12
C LYS A 341 -16.78 -0.59 4.87
N ASN A 342 -15.80 0.31 4.89
CA ASN A 342 -14.91 0.51 3.75
C ASN A 342 -14.03 -0.73 3.50
N TYR A 343 -13.46 -1.32 4.55
CA TYR A 343 -12.68 -2.55 4.45
C TYR A 343 -13.53 -3.72 3.92
N ILE A 344 -14.73 -3.95 4.47
CA ILE A 344 -15.65 -5.00 3.99
C ILE A 344 -16.00 -4.78 2.52
N ARG A 345 -16.36 -3.54 2.12
CA ARG A 345 -16.68 -3.19 0.73
C ARG A 345 -15.50 -3.48 -0.19
N TRP A 346 -14.33 -2.95 0.14
CA TRP A 346 -13.17 -2.95 -0.74
C TRP A 346 -12.58 -4.35 -0.92
N TYR A 347 -12.35 -5.08 0.18
CA TYR A 347 -11.83 -6.45 0.13
C TYR A 347 -12.83 -7.48 -0.42
N SER A 348 -14.11 -7.11 -0.53
CA SER A 348 -15.13 -7.92 -1.22
C SER A 348 -15.31 -7.54 -2.69
N THR A 349 -14.65 -6.50 -3.19
CA THR A 349 -14.81 -6.03 -4.57
C THR A 349 -14.09 -6.95 -5.56
N GLU A 350 -14.77 -7.39 -6.61
CA GLU A 350 -14.17 -8.16 -7.71
C GLU A 350 -13.47 -7.23 -8.72
N PRO A 351 -12.33 -7.63 -9.32
CA PRO A 351 -11.70 -8.97 -9.28
C PRO A 351 -10.71 -9.17 -8.11
N PHE A 352 -10.53 -8.16 -7.25
CA PHE A 352 -9.55 -8.16 -6.16
C PHE A 352 -9.85 -9.24 -5.10
N ALA A 353 -11.12 -9.44 -4.77
CA ALA A 353 -11.55 -10.47 -3.83
C ALA A 353 -11.17 -11.89 -4.30
N THR A 354 -11.32 -12.19 -5.60
CA THR A 354 -10.84 -13.46 -6.19
C THR A 354 -9.33 -13.64 -6.02
N ALA A 355 -8.55 -12.59 -6.24
CA ALA A 355 -7.09 -12.65 -6.09
C ALA A 355 -6.69 -12.91 -4.62
N ASN A 356 -7.30 -12.21 -3.65
CA ASN A 356 -7.06 -12.40 -2.22
C ASN A 356 -7.34 -13.83 -1.73
N ALA A 357 -8.30 -14.51 -2.35
CA ALA A 357 -8.65 -15.87 -1.97
C ALA A 357 -7.64 -16.93 -2.49
N GLN A 358 -6.78 -16.58 -3.45
CA GLN A 358 -5.93 -17.53 -4.18
C GLN A 358 -4.43 -17.21 -4.10
N ILE A 359 -4.08 -15.95 -3.86
CA ILE A 359 -2.70 -15.46 -3.78
C ILE A 359 -2.46 -14.95 -2.37
N ALA A 360 -1.49 -15.55 -1.68
CA ALA A 360 -1.18 -15.16 -0.31
C ALA A 360 -0.53 -13.78 -0.27
N GLN A 361 -1.03 -12.88 0.58
CA GLN A 361 -0.50 -11.52 0.69
C GLN A 361 0.62 -11.37 1.73
N LEU A 362 1.43 -10.32 1.58
CA LEU A 362 2.30 -9.71 2.58
C LEU A 362 2.25 -8.20 2.37
N ASN A 363 1.71 -7.45 3.33
CA ASN A 363 1.44 -6.03 3.15
C ASN A 363 2.13 -5.17 4.21
N ILE A 364 2.65 -4.03 3.78
CA ILE A 364 2.90 -2.87 4.63
C ILE A 364 1.80 -1.85 4.34
N TRP A 365 1.39 -1.07 5.33
CA TRP A 365 0.47 0.07 5.12
C TRP A 365 1.21 1.36 4.76
N ASP A 366 0.50 2.28 4.11
CA ASP A 366 0.90 3.68 3.93
C ASP A 366 -0.14 4.65 4.49
N ASP A 367 -0.07 5.92 4.14
CA ASP A 367 -0.92 6.96 4.70
C ASP A 367 -2.39 6.85 4.29
N HIS A 368 -2.74 6.50 3.04
CA HIS A 368 -4.14 6.35 2.64
C HIS A 368 -4.86 5.17 3.30
N ASP A 369 -4.12 4.18 3.84
CA ASP A 369 -4.69 3.17 4.73
C ASP A 369 -5.25 3.80 6.03
N ILE A 370 -4.75 4.98 6.41
CA ILE A 370 -5.18 5.78 7.57
C ILE A 370 -5.99 6.99 7.09
N ILE A 371 -5.30 8.02 6.61
CA ILE A 371 -5.78 9.24 5.95
C ILE A 371 -4.58 9.90 5.26
N ASP A 372 -4.79 10.41 4.06
CA ASP A 372 -3.88 11.22 3.24
C ASP A 372 -2.95 12.12 4.09
N GLY A 373 -1.63 11.95 3.93
CA GLY A 373 -0.56 12.69 4.61
C GLY A 373 -0.29 12.31 6.06
N PHE A 374 -0.85 11.21 6.58
CA PHE A 374 -0.65 10.80 7.97
C PHE A 374 0.85 10.59 8.28
N GLY A 375 1.34 11.34 9.28
CA GLY A 375 2.74 11.37 9.69
C GLY A 375 3.50 12.59 9.21
N SER A 376 2.99 13.30 8.20
CA SER A 376 3.72 14.38 7.50
C SER A 376 3.21 15.78 7.82
N TYR A 377 2.06 15.89 8.49
CA TYR A 377 1.62 17.14 9.09
C TYR A 377 2.53 17.55 10.27
N VAL A 378 2.44 18.83 10.65
CA VAL A 378 3.17 19.35 11.82
C VAL A 378 2.80 18.58 13.09
N ASP A 379 3.80 18.29 13.94
CA ASP A 379 3.65 17.45 15.16
C ASP A 379 2.49 17.92 16.04
N ASP A 380 2.42 19.23 16.28
CA ASP A 380 1.34 19.89 17.02
C ASP A 380 -0.08 19.54 16.53
N PHE A 381 -0.26 19.36 15.22
CA PHE A 381 -1.54 19.00 14.59
C PHE A 381 -1.75 17.48 14.60
N MET A 382 -0.70 16.69 14.32
CA MET A 382 -0.74 15.23 14.40
C MET A 382 -1.07 14.71 15.82
N ARG A 383 -0.72 15.48 16.85
CA ARG A 383 -1.04 15.16 18.26
C ARG A 383 -2.49 15.44 18.65
N CYS A 384 -3.31 16.04 17.79
CA CYS A 384 -4.70 16.31 18.14
C CYS A 384 -5.48 15.00 18.35
N ASP A 385 -6.55 15.11 19.14
CA ASP A 385 -7.38 13.98 19.51
C ASP A 385 -7.95 13.23 18.30
N VAL A 386 -8.31 13.97 17.23
CA VAL A 386 -8.83 13.37 16.00
C VAL A 386 -7.79 12.51 15.29
N PHE A 387 -6.57 13.01 15.07
CA PHE A 387 -5.50 12.24 14.41
C PHE A 387 -5.10 11.00 15.20
N ARG A 388 -4.99 11.12 16.53
CA ARG A 388 -4.70 9.99 17.41
C ARG A 388 -5.83 8.95 17.38
N GLY A 389 -7.07 9.41 17.37
CA GLY A 389 -8.28 8.60 17.27
C GLY A 389 -8.37 7.78 15.98
N ILE A 390 -8.17 8.43 14.84
CA ILE A 390 -8.21 7.75 13.53
C ILE A 390 -6.99 6.87 13.31
N GLY A 391 -5.80 7.26 13.81
CA GLY A 391 -4.60 6.43 13.76
C GLY A 391 -4.81 5.08 14.46
N GLY A 392 -5.35 5.09 15.68
CA GLY A 392 -5.71 3.86 16.40
C GLY A 392 -6.82 3.05 15.72
N THR A 393 -7.83 3.72 15.17
CA THR A 393 -8.93 3.06 14.44
C THR A 393 -8.45 2.39 13.16
N ALA A 394 -7.59 3.05 12.37
CA ALA A 394 -7.00 2.47 11.17
C ALA A 394 -6.07 1.29 11.50
N HIS A 395 -5.24 1.42 12.54
CA HIS A 395 -4.35 0.35 12.99
C HIS A 395 -5.12 -0.93 13.36
N LYS A 396 -6.28 -0.81 14.03
CA LYS A 396 -7.16 -1.96 14.32
C LYS A 396 -7.50 -2.76 13.06
N TYR A 397 -7.92 -2.09 11.98
CA TYR A 397 -8.31 -2.77 10.74
C TYR A 397 -7.12 -3.22 9.90
N TYR A 398 -5.99 -2.51 9.99
CA TYR A 398 -4.72 -2.97 9.43
C TYR A 398 -4.30 -4.33 10.03
N MET A 399 -4.33 -4.46 11.36
CA MET A 399 -4.02 -5.72 12.05
C MET A 399 -4.98 -6.85 11.65
N LEU A 400 -6.28 -6.55 11.59
CA LEU A 400 -7.31 -7.55 11.29
C LEU A 400 -7.26 -8.03 9.83
N PHE A 401 -7.36 -7.12 8.86
CA PHE A 401 -7.53 -7.47 7.44
C PHE A 401 -6.22 -7.81 6.73
N GLN A 402 -5.12 -7.14 7.10
CA GLN A 402 -3.86 -7.27 6.34
C GLN A 402 -2.89 -8.26 7.01
N HIS A 403 -2.86 -8.32 8.35
CA HIS A 403 -1.94 -9.21 9.09
C HIS A 403 -2.60 -10.46 9.68
N HIS A 404 -3.93 -10.47 9.79
CA HIS A 404 -4.71 -11.50 10.48
C HIS A 404 -4.26 -11.67 11.94
N LEU A 405 -4.10 -10.54 12.63
CA LEU A 405 -3.71 -10.47 14.05
C LEU A 405 -4.83 -9.83 14.89
N PRO A 406 -4.92 -10.20 16.18
CA PRO A 406 -5.77 -9.49 17.12
C PRO A 406 -5.36 -8.01 17.20
N PRO A 407 -6.32 -7.07 17.15
CA PRO A 407 -6.03 -5.65 17.31
C PRO A 407 -5.80 -5.29 18.79
N PRO A 408 -5.36 -4.05 19.09
CA PRO A 408 -5.38 -3.52 20.44
C PRO A 408 -6.79 -3.60 21.07
N PRO A 409 -6.93 -3.85 22.39
CA PRO A 409 -8.25 -4.05 22.99
C PRO A 409 -9.15 -2.80 22.99
N SER A 410 -8.57 -1.60 22.97
CA SER A 410 -9.30 -0.34 22.86
C SER A 410 -8.49 0.68 22.06
N THR A 411 -9.19 1.59 21.36
CA THR A 411 -8.61 2.70 20.60
C THR A 411 -8.75 4.03 21.35
N TYR A 412 -8.00 5.05 20.94
CA TYR A 412 -7.98 6.35 21.62
C TYR A 412 -9.36 7.06 21.64
N THR A 413 -9.74 7.59 22.81
CA THR A 413 -10.87 8.52 22.98
C THR A 413 -10.46 9.68 23.87
N SER A 414 -10.96 10.88 23.56
CA SER A 414 -10.79 12.04 24.46
C SER A 414 -11.54 11.85 25.77
N GLY A 415 -12.53 10.94 25.81
CA GLY A 415 -13.53 10.80 26.86
C GLY A 415 -13.11 10.06 28.13
N THR A 416 -11.82 9.80 28.40
CA THR A 416 -11.33 9.25 29.68
C THR A 416 -11.51 10.21 30.89
N PHE A 417 -12.38 11.21 30.73
CA PHE A 417 -12.87 12.17 31.73
C PHE A 417 -14.03 11.56 32.52
N LEU A 418 -13.96 11.64 33.85
CA LEU A 418 -15.03 11.19 34.73
C LEU A 418 -16.20 12.19 34.68
N VAL A 419 -17.42 11.65 34.55
CA VAL A 419 -18.65 12.38 34.88
C VAL A 419 -19.04 11.97 36.30
N ASP A 420 -18.74 12.81 37.27
CA ASP A 420 -19.34 12.73 38.60
C ASP A 420 -20.36 13.87 38.80
N GLY A 421 -21.23 13.73 39.80
CA GLY A 421 -22.40 14.58 40.03
C GLY A 421 -22.14 16.07 40.29
N GLU A 422 -20.92 16.56 40.07
CA GLU A 422 -20.51 17.97 40.19
C GLU A 422 -20.03 18.60 38.87
N GLY A 423 -20.05 17.89 37.73
CA GLY A 423 -19.78 18.44 36.39
C GLY A 423 -18.59 17.80 35.65
N ILE A 424 -18.28 18.28 34.44
CA ILE A 424 -17.17 17.77 33.61
C ILE A 424 -15.84 18.24 34.22
N ARG A 425 -15.01 17.31 34.71
CA ARG A 425 -13.63 17.61 35.11
C ARG A 425 -12.61 16.86 34.26
N ALA A 426 -11.52 17.55 33.93
CA ALA A 426 -10.34 16.94 33.33
C ALA A 426 -9.73 15.89 34.29
N ASN A 427 -9.33 14.73 33.79
CA ASN A 427 -8.65 13.71 34.58
C ASN A 427 -7.26 14.25 34.97
N PRO A 428 -6.96 14.49 36.26
CA PRO A 428 -5.74 15.21 36.66
C PRO A 428 -4.43 14.42 36.45
N ARG A 429 -4.49 13.23 35.84
CA ARG A 429 -3.35 12.34 35.60
C ARG A 429 -2.81 12.36 34.18
N ILE A 430 -3.41 13.11 33.27
CA ILE A 430 -2.99 13.14 31.86
C ILE A 430 -2.32 14.48 31.58
N ASP A 431 -1.02 14.54 31.83
CA ASP A 431 -0.15 15.48 31.13
C ASP A 431 -0.16 15.11 29.64
N HIS A 432 -0.26 16.08 28.73
CA HIS A 432 -0.25 15.84 27.28
C HIS A 432 1.06 15.21 26.77
N THR A 433 2.02 14.97 27.67
CA THR A 433 3.25 14.21 27.47
C THR A 433 3.14 12.70 27.80
N THR A 434 2.01 12.23 28.35
CA THR A 434 1.85 10.81 28.74
C THR A 434 1.60 9.90 27.55
N THR A 435 2.47 8.89 27.42
CA THR A 435 2.40 7.77 26.48
C THR A 435 1.14 6.94 26.74
N ALA A 436 0.59 6.31 25.69
CA ALA A 436 -0.63 5.51 25.76
C ALA A 436 -0.54 4.32 26.73
N GLU A 437 0.65 3.92 27.17
CA GLU A 437 0.86 2.89 28.20
C GLU A 437 0.13 3.18 29.53
N ASN A 438 -0.27 4.44 29.80
CA ASN A 438 -1.01 4.83 31.01
C ASN A 438 -2.50 5.15 30.77
N GLN A 439 -3.00 5.04 29.53
CA GLN A 439 -4.44 5.11 29.25
C GLN A 439 -4.99 3.69 29.43
N GLY A 440 -5.53 3.39 30.61
CA GLY A 440 -6.15 2.08 30.86
C GLY A 440 -7.20 1.71 29.80
N LEU A 441 -7.50 0.42 29.66
CA LEU A 441 -8.47 -0.09 28.69
C LEU A 441 -9.81 0.64 28.83
N ASP A 442 -10.37 1.12 27.72
CA ASP A 442 -11.69 1.77 27.70
C ASP A 442 -12.79 0.70 27.88
N PRO A 443 -13.47 0.63 29.03
CA PRO A 443 -14.46 -0.41 29.29
C PRO A 443 -15.68 -0.30 28.38
N ASN A 444 -15.96 0.88 27.82
CA ASN A 444 -17.08 1.07 26.90
C ASN A 444 -16.82 0.37 25.57
N GLN A 445 -15.58 0.41 25.09
CA GLN A 445 -15.18 -0.27 23.84
C GLN A 445 -15.10 -1.78 23.99
N LEU A 446 -14.93 -2.28 25.22
CA LEU A 446 -14.97 -3.71 25.56
C LEU A 446 -16.38 -4.19 25.92
N MET A 447 -17.36 -3.29 25.98
CA MET A 447 -18.76 -3.68 26.18
C MET A 447 -19.22 -4.49 24.97
N ASP A 448 -19.74 -5.69 25.24
CA ASP A 448 -20.17 -6.67 24.25
C ASP A 448 -19.18 -6.98 23.12
N THR A 449 -17.90 -6.75 23.38
CA THR A 449 -16.80 -7.00 22.43
C THR A 449 -15.86 -8.06 23.00
N TYR A 450 -15.42 -8.97 22.15
CA TYR A 450 -14.31 -9.89 22.39
C TYR A 450 -13.09 -9.43 21.58
N VAL A 451 -11.93 -9.42 22.23
CA VAL A 451 -10.63 -9.22 21.59
C VAL A 451 -9.73 -10.35 22.03
N ALA A 452 -9.12 -11.07 21.08
CA ALA A 452 -8.19 -12.13 21.41
C ALA A 452 -6.91 -11.55 22.04
N PRO A 453 -6.21 -12.32 22.89
CA PRO A 453 -4.90 -11.92 23.39
C PRO A 453 -3.93 -11.64 22.25
N ALA A 454 -3.04 -10.65 22.44
CA ALA A 454 -2.00 -10.33 21.49
C ALA A 454 -1.21 -11.59 21.09
N LYS A 455 -1.02 -11.77 19.78
CA LYS A 455 -0.35 -12.94 19.20
C LYS A 455 1.07 -12.55 18.77
N SER A 456 2.05 -13.34 19.18
CA SER A 456 3.42 -13.22 18.68
C SER A 456 3.61 -14.11 17.46
N ASP A 457 4.14 -13.57 16.36
CA ASP A 457 4.64 -14.35 15.22
C ASP A 457 6.11 -13.98 14.96
N PRO A 458 7.01 -14.97 14.84
CA PRO A 458 8.42 -14.72 14.59
C PRO A 458 8.72 -14.03 13.25
N SER A 459 7.76 -13.93 12.32
CA SER A 459 7.91 -13.15 11.09
C SER A 459 8.05 -11.65 11.34
N TYR A 460 7.54 -11.14 12.46
CA TYR A 460 7.58 -9.70 12.76
C TYR A 460 8.85 -9.28 13.50
N ILE A 461 9.26 -8.04 13.23
CA ILE A 461 10.30 -7.29 13.94
C ILE A 461 9.60 -6.05 14.51
N VAL A 462 9.14 -6.20 15.76
CA VAL A 462 8.32 -5.20 16.44
C VAL A 462 9.23 -4.10 17.02
N GLY A 463 8.87 -2.84 16.75
CA GLY A 463 9.59 -1.67 17.26
C GLY A 463 9.59 -1.62 18.79
N LYS A 464 10.63 -1.06 19.42
CA LYS A 464 10.73 -1.03 20.90
C LYS A 464 9.81 0.00 21.53
N GLN A 465 9.59 1.11 20.84
CA GLN A 465 8.84 2.25 21.34
C GLN A 465 7.55 2.39 20.55
N PRO A 466 6.46 2.85 21.18
CA PRO A 466 5.26 3.17 20.43
C PRO A 466 5.50 4.37 19.50
N GLY A 467 4.74 4.39 18.42
CA GLY A 467 4.66 5.51 17.50
C GLY A 467 4.14 6.78 18.17
N PRO A 468 4.56 7.98 17.71
CA PRO A 468 4.20 9.24 18.36
C PRO A 468 2.72 9.60 18.23
N TYR A 469 2.05 9.07 17.18
CA TYR A 469 0.66 9.39 16.85
C TYR A 469 -0.26 8.16 16.90
N VAL A 470 0.18 7.03 16.34
CA VAL A 470 -0.57 5.76 16.35
C VAL A 470 -0.51 5.08 17.72
N ALA A 471 0.40 5.48 18.61
CA ALA A 471 0.55 4.96 19.97
C ALA A 471 0.72 3.42 20.10
N GLU A 472 0.94 2.74 18.98
CA GLU A 472 1.21 1.31 18.84
C GLU A 472 2.64 1.09 18.35
N HIS A 473 3.11 -0.15 18.37
CA HIS A 473 4.46 -0.51 17.94
C HIS A 473 4.50 -0.83 16.44
N SER A 474 5.58 -0.41 15.75
CA SER A 474 5.73 -0.71 14.32
C SER A 474 5.85 -2.21 14.07
N HIS A 475 5.20 -2.72 13.02
CA HIS A 475 5.25 -4.13 12.62
C HIS A 475 6.04 -4.31 11.32
N ASN A 476 7.37 -4.35 11.44
CA ASN A 476 8.25 -4.68 10.31
C ASN A 476 8.27 -6.20 10.11
N MET A 477 8.66 -6.69 8.93
CA MET A 477 8.55 -8.11 8.58
C MET A 477 9.84 -8.66 7.98
N PHE A 478 10.22 -9.87 8.38
CA PHE A 478 11.16 -10.71 7.66
C PHE A 478 10.50 -12.03 7.25
N ALA A 479 10.67 -12.43 5.98
CA ALA A 479 10.19 -13.72 5.50
C ALA A 479 11.14 -14.33 4.45
N ARG A 480 11.09 -15.66 4.34
CA ARG A 480 11.81 -16.44 3.31
C ARG A 480 10.88 -16.73 2.13
N LEU A 481 11.06 -16.05 1.01
CA LEU A 481 10.26 -16.25 -0.20
C LEU A 481 10.78 -17.41 -1.05
N GLY A 482 10.69 -18.62 -0.49
CA GLY A 482 11.19 -19.84 -1.11
C GLY A 482 12.69 -20.10 -0.84
N ALA A 483 13.37 -20.75 -1.78
CA ALA A 483 14.71 -21.29 -1.53
C ALA A 483 15.82 -20.24 -1.39
N ARG A 484 15.77 -19.13 -2.13
CA ARG A 484 16.93 -18.21 -2.26
C ARG A 484 16.58 -16.72 -2.15
N ILE A 485 15.33 -16.37 -1.89
CA ILE A 485 14.90 -14.97 -1.75
C ILE A 485 14.54 -14.67 -0.29
N ALA A 486 15.21 -13.68 0.29
CA ALA A 486 14.81 -13.06 1.55
C ALA A 486 13.88 -11.88 1.25
N PHE A 487 12.94 -11.61 2.15
CA PHE A 487 12.05 -10.46 2.10
C PHE A 487 12.16 -9.65 3.38
N LEU A 488 12.18 -8.33 3.22
CA LEU A 488 12.11 -7.37 4.31
C LEU A 488 11.06 -6.30 3.99
N GLY A 489 10.02 -6.20 4.82
CA GLY A 489 9.03 -5.12 4.75
C GLY A 489 9.20 -4.16 5.92
N ILE A 490 9.27 -2.86 5.65
CA ILE A 490 9.42 -1.83 6.68
C ILE A 490 8.10 -1.09 6.87
N ASP A 491 7.60 -1.09 8.11
CA ASP A 491 6.48 -0.25 8.52
C ASP A 491 6.99 1.18 8.70
N ALA A 492 6.77 1.99 7.67
CA ALA A 492 7.24 3.37 7.58
C ALA A 492 6.19 4.40 8.05
N ARG A 493 5.08 3.94 8.66
CA ARG A 493 3.97 4.81 9.10
C ARG A 493 3.83 4.91 10.60
N THR A 494 3.95 3.80 11.33
CA THR A 494 3.68 3.80 12.78
C THR A 494 4.54 4.80 13.55
N GLU A 495 5.84 4.84 13.23
CA GLU A 495 6.85 5.69 13.91
C GLU A 495 7.07 7.04 13.22
N ARG A 496 6.35 7.30 12.12
CA ARG A 496 6.65 8.43 11.25
C ARG A 496 6.26 9.76 11.87
N THR A 497 7.12 10.73 11.62
CA THR A 497 6.90 12.17 11.81
C THR A 497 7.39 12.90 10.56
N ARG A 498 7.08 14.19 10.47
CA ARG A 498 7.60 15.07 9.43
C ARG A 498 9.13 15.12 9.33
N HIS A 499 9.85 14.68 10.37
CA HIS A 499 11.30 14.75 10.45
C HIS A 499 11.98 13.37 10.52
N GLN A 500 11.22 12.28 10.61
CA GLN A 500 11.73 10.94 10.82
C GLN A 500 10.75 9.89 10.30
N ILE A 501 11.23 8.85 9.64
CA ILE A 501 10.38 7.74 9.16
C ILE A 501 10.31 6.63 10.22
N ASN A 502 11.46 6.14 10.69
CA ASN A 502 11.54 5.15 11.78
C ASN A 502 12.54 5.59 12.84
N TYR A 503 12.39 5.06 14.05
CA TYR A 503 13.38 5.27 15.10
C TYR A 503 14.71 4.59 14.73
N PRO A 504 15.87 5.21 15.03
CA PRO A 504 17.18 4.59 14.82
C PRO A 504 17.29 3.19 15.44
N GLU A 505 16.72 2.98 16.63
CA GLU A 505 16.72 1.69 17.33
C GLU A 505 15.88 0.64 16.62
N THR A 506 14.81 1.04 15.93
CA THR A 506 13.98 0.15 15.11
C THR A 506 14.76 -0.31 13.87
N TYR A 507 15.52 0.58 13.23
CA TYR A 507 16.44 0.16 12.18
C TYR A 507 17.53 -0.80 12.70
N ASP A 508 18.10 -0.55 13.87
CA ASP A 508 19.09 -1.46 14.45
C ASP A 508 18.51 -2.86 14.70
N LEU A 509 17.25 -2.97 15.16
CA LEU A 509 16.55 -4.24 15.28
C LEU A 509 16.38 -4.93 13.91
N ILE A 510 15.91 -4.18 12.90
CA ILE A 510 15.71 -4.69 11.54
C ILE A 510 17.00 -5.27 10.97
N PHE A 511 18.09 -4.51 11.00
CA PHE A 511 19.37 -4.96 10.46
C PHE A 511 20.00 -6.08 11.29
N SER A 512 19.82 -6.09 12.61
CA SER A 512 20.30 -7.19 13.46
C SER A 512 19.59 -8.49 13.12
N ARG A 513 18.25 -8.45 12.98
CA ARG A 513 17.47 -9.62 12.57
C ARG A 513 17.87 -10.10 11.17
N LEU A 514 17.98 -9.18 10.21
CA LEU A 514 18.39 -9.52 8.84
C LEU A 514 19.75 -10.21 8.81
N ARG A 515 20.77 -9.69 9.51
CA ARG A 515 22.09 -10.34 9.60
C ARG A 515 22.01 -11.73 10.19
N GLN A 516 21.22 -11.91 11.25
CA GLN A 516 21.03 -13.21 11.89
C GLN A 516 20.46 -14.25 10.92
N GLU A 517 19.42 -13.87 10.17
CA GLU A 517 18.76 -14.76 9.21
C GLU A 517 19.66 -15.09 8.01
N LEU A 518 20.37 -14.10 7.46
CA LEU A 518 21.31 -14.30 6.36
C LEU A 518 22.49 -15.19 6.78
N LYS A 519 23.04 -14.96 7.97
CA LYS A 519 24.11 -15.78 8.55
C LYS A 519 23.65 -17.22 8.77
N GLY A 520 22.49 -17.41 9.41
CA GLY A 520 21.93 -18.74 9.64
C GLY A 520 21.70 -19.51 8.34
N ALA A 521 21.21 -18.84 7.28
CA ALA A 521 21.04 -19.43 5.96
C ALA A 521 22.37 -19.81 5.27
N GLN A 522 23.43 -18.99 5.44
CA GLN A 522 24.77 -19.35 4.97
C GLN A 522 25.33 -20.56 5.72
N GLU A 523 25.19 -20.59 7.04
CA GLU A 523 25.68 -21.68 7.91
C GLU A 523 24.94 -23.00 7.65
N SER A 524 23.65 -22.97 7.27
CA SER A 524 22.88 -24.16 6.88
C SER A 524 23.15 -24.65 5.45
N GLY A 525 24.04 -23.97 4.70
CA GLY A 525 24.36 -24.31 3.31
C GLY A 525 23.27 -23.95 2.29
N ARG A 526 22.29 -23.13 2.70
CA ARG A 526 21.18 -22.64 1.84
C ARG A 526 21.14 -21.10 1.82
N PRO A 527 22.23 -20.45 1.39
CA PRO A 527 22.35 -19.01 1.45
C PRO A 527 21.31 -18.33 0.56
N PHE A 528 20.76 -17.23 1.05
CA PHE A 528 20.00 -16.31 0.22
C PHE A 528 20.89 -15.72 -0.87
N LYS A 529 20.28 -15.43 -2.02
CA LYS A 529 20.93 -14.82 -3.19
C LYS A 529 20.32 -13.48 -3.57
N HIS A 530 19.04 -13.30 -3.24
CA HIS A 530 18.32 -12.05 -3.39
C HIS A 530 17.70 -11.61 -2.08
N LEU A 531 17.64 -10.30 -1.88
CA LEU A 531 16.85 -9.63 -0.85
C LEU A 531 15.88 -8.68 -1.54
N ILE A 532 14.58 -8.90 -1.30
CA ILE A 532 13.52 -7.98 -1.69
C ILE A 532 13.22 -7.07 -0.51
N LEU A 533 13.43 -5.76 -0.68
CA LEU A 533 13.04 -4.73 0.27
C LEU A 533 11.74 -4.09 -0.19
N LEU A 534 10.72 -4.06 0.67
CA LEU A 534 9.45 -3.40 0.41
C LEU A 534 9.34 -2.12 1.24
N LEU A 535 9.14 -0.99 0.55
CA LEU A 535 8.92 0.34 1.11
C LEU A 535 7.60 0.90 0.55
N GLY A 536 6.85 1.65 1.36
CA GLY A 536 5.64 2.34 0.88
C GLY A 536 5.97 3.32 -0.25
N ILE A 537 7.08 4.04 -0.07
CA ILE A 537 7.50 5.12 -0.95
C ILE A 537 8.81 4.79 -1.68
N PRO A 538 8.96 5.16 -2.97
CA PRO A 538 10.18 4.95 -3.73
C PRO A 538 11.40 5.68 -3.14
N ILE A 539 12.56 5.02 -3.23
CA ILE A 539 13.80 5.55 -2.66
C ILE A 539 14.75 6.09 -3.72
N ALA A 540 14.82 5.48 -4.91
CA ALA A 540 15.60 5.95 -6.06
C ALA A 540 14.67 6.60 -7.09
N TYR A 541 14.27 7.85 -6.83
CA TYR A 541 13.25 8.56 -7.60
C TYR A 541 13.64 10.03 -7.86
N PRO A 542 13.13 10.70 -8.92
CA PRO A 542 13.41 12.10 -9.18
C PRO A 542 13.04 12.99 -7.99
N ARG A 543 13.97 13.88 -7.60
CA ARG A 543 13.75 14.82 -6.50
C ARG A 543 12.73 15.86 -6.91
N LEU A 544 11.53 15.88 -6.30
CA LEU A 544 10.48 16.83 -6.67
C LEU A 544 10.58 18.18 -5.94
N THR A 545 11.65 18.46 -5.18
CA THR A 545 11.77 19.68 -4.36
C THR A 545 11.68 20.98 -5.17
N TRP A 546 11.88 20.92 -6.50
CA TRP A 546 11.66 22.07 -7.38
C TRP A 546 10.19 22.24 -7.79
N LEU A 547 9.39 21.18 -7.75
CA LEU A 547 8.01 21.13 -8.24
C LEU A 547 7.12 22.08 -7.44
N GLU A 548 7.33 22.18 -6.13
CA GLU A 548 6.76 23.23 -5.27
C GLU A 548 6.99 24.63 -5.85
N ASN A 549 8.21 24.95 -6.30
CA ASN A 549 8.53 26.26 -6.84
C ASN A 549 7.84 26.52 -8.19
N VAL A 550 7.64 25.48 -9.00
CA VAL A 550 6.90 25.58 -10.28
C VAL A 550 5.41 25.78 -10.03
N PHE A 551 4.81 25.02 -9.12
CA PHE A 551 3.40 25.16 -8.74
C PHE A 551 3.10 26.44 -7.96
N ARG A 552 4.11 27.02 -7.30
CA ARG A 552 4.05 28.35 -6.64
C ARG A 552 4.38 29.51 -7.58
N SER A 553 4.75 29.25 -8.84
CA SER A 553 5.07 30.31 -9.79
C SER A 553 3.85 31.21 -10.07
N PRO A 554 4.02 32.55 -10.17
CA PRO A 554 2.95 33.49 -10.53
C PRO A 554 2.23 33.12 -11.84
N ILE A 555 2.90 32.37 -12.73
CA ILE A 555 2.35 31.90 -14.00
C ILE A 555 1.24 30.85 -13.84
N MET A 556 1.19 30.17 -12.70
CA MET A 556 0.09 29.25 -12.34
C MET A 556 -1.13 29.99 -11.78
N GLY A 557 -1.00 31.28 -11.43
CA GLY A 557 -2.08 32.11 -10.91
C GLY A 557 -3.33 32.12 -11.82
N PRO A 558 -3.19 32.39 -13.13
CA PRO A 558 -4.30 32.31 -14.08
C PRO A 558 -4.94 30.92 -14.15
N VAL A 559 -4.14 29.85 -14.15
CA VAL A 559 -4.64 28.46 -14.21
C VAL A 559 -5.45 28.09 -12.95
N LYS A 560 -4.92 28.44 -11.77
CA LYS A 560 -5.62 28.26 -10.48
C LYS A 560 -6.91 29.09 -10.43
N PHE A 561 -6.88 30.32 -10.94
CA PHE A 561 -8.06 31.20 -11.02
C PHE A 561 -9.13 30.65 -11.96
N LEU A 562 -8.75 30.19 -13.16
CA LEU A 562 -9.66 29.58 -14.12
C LEU A 562 -10.29 28.29 -13.58
N ASN A 563 -9.51 27.44 -12.91
CA ASN A 563 -10.06 26.24 -12.28
C ASN A 563 -11.09 26.60 -11.19
N ARG A 564 -10.74 27.53 -10.28
CA ARG A 564 -11.62 27.99 -9.20
C ARG A 564 -12.88 28.70 -9.71
N ARG A 565 -12.81 29.38 -10.86
CA ARG A 565 -13.90 30.20 -11.41
C ARG A 565 -14.86 29.44 -12.31
N PHE A 566 -14.38 28.41 -13.02
CA PHE A 566 -15.14 27.75 -14.08
C PHE A 566 -15.27 26.23 -13.92
N GLY A 567 -14.64 25.60 -12.92
CA GLY A 567 -14.79 24.15 -12.67
C GLY A 567 -14.24 23.24 -13.78
N LEU A 568 -13.44 23.79 -14.71
CA LEU A 568 -12.96 23.10 -15.91
C LEU A 568 -11.83 22.08 -15.66
N ALA A 569 -11.38 21.90 -14.41
CA ALA A 569 -10.41 20.86 -14.03
C ALA A 569 -10.81 20.16 -12.71
N GLY A 570 -12.06 19.72 -12.63
CA GLY A 570 -12.70 19.07 -11.47
C GLY A 570 -12.17 17.67 -11.09
N GLY A 571 -10.86 17.44 -11.15
CA GLY A 571 -10.26 16.16 -10.74
C GLY A 571 -8.75 16.17 -10.50
N VAL A 572 -8.10 17.35 -10.43
CA VAL A 572 -6.62 17.48 -10.38
C VAL A 572 -6.12 18.21 -9.12
N PHE A 573 -7.01 18.75 -8.29
CA PHE A 573 -6.63 19.56 -7.12
C PHE A 573 -7.37 19.12 -5.86
N ASN A 574 -6.63 18.88 -4.79
CA ASN A 574 -7.13 18.39 -3.52
C ASN A 574 -7.92 19.52 -2.82
N HIS A 575 -9.12 19.22 -2.29
CA HIS A 575 -10.04 20.21 -1.73
C HIS A 575 -9.58 20.83 -0.39
N PHE A 576 -8.47 20.36 0.18
CA PHE A 576 -7.98 20.79 1.50
C PHE A 576 -7.01 21.98 1.45
N ASP A 577 -6.19 22.11 0.40
CA ASP A 577 -5.20 23.20 0.27
C ASP A 577 -5.05 23.77 -1.16
N GLY A 578 -5.69 23.14 -2.17
CA GLY A 578 -5.57 23.53 -3.57
C GLY A 578 -4.24 23.16 -4.23
N SER A 579 -3.51 22.18 -3.68
CA SER A 579 -2.36 21.52 -4.30
C SER A 579 -2.80 20.35 -5.18
N VAL A 580 -1.89 19.88 -6.03
CA VAL A 580 -2.06 18.67 -6.86
C VAL A 580 -1.68 17.48 -5.99
N ASP A 581 -2.40 16.36 -6.01
CA ASP A 581 -2.11 15.14 -5.20
C ASP A 581 -0.60 14.83 -5.08
N LEU A 582 0.17 15.01 -6.17
CA LEU A 582 1.64 14.85 -6.22
C LEU A 582 2.48 15.79 -5.32
N LEU A 583 1.91 16.85 -4.75
CA LEU A 583 2.62 17.82 -3.90
C LEU A 583 2.64 17.40 -2.43
N ASP A 584 1.67 16.61 -1.97
CA ASP A 584 1.62 16.09 -0.61
C ASP A 584 2.58 14.89 -0.47
N ASP A 585 2.66 14.00 -1.48
CA ASP A 585 3.66 12.91 -1.61
C ASP A 585 5.12 13.41 -1.51
N LEU A 586 5.36 14.68 -1.83
CA LEU A 586 6.71 15.24 -1.91
C LEU A 586 7.39 15.41 -0.55
N ASP A 587 6.67 15.81 0.49
CA ASP A 587 7.22 15.88 1.85
C ASP A 587 7.37 14.45 2.44
N ASP A 588 6.58 13.49 1.96
CA ASP A 588 6.60 12.06 2.30
C ASP A 588 7.83 11.30 1.75
N HIS A 589 8.38 11.79 0.64
CA HIS A 589 9.47 11.14 -0.08
C HIS A 589 10.75 10.98 0.75
N TYR A 590 11.37 9.79 0.67
CA TYR A 590 12.73 9.56 1.14
C TYR A 590 13.74 10.57 0.55
N THR A 591 13.45 11.10 -0.65
CA THR A 591 14.29 12.08 -1.34
C THR A 591 14.12 13.53 -0.85
N ALA A 592 13.17 13.79 0.05
CA ALA A 592 12.97 15.07 0.69
C ALA A 592 14.19 15.47 1.54
N ARG A 593 14.39 16.77 1.73
CA ARG A 593 15.58 17.30 2.42
C ARG A 593 15.69 16.80 3.87
N THR A 594 14.55 16.67 4.55
CA THR A 594 14.42 16.18 5.94
C THR A 594 14.84 14.72 6.07
N HIS A 595 14.40 13.86 5.14
CA HIS A 595 14.64 12.41 5.20
C HIS A 595 15.94 11.96 4.55
N LYS A 596 16.65 12.84 3.84
CA LYS A 596 17.86 12.46 3.08
C LYS A 596 18.96 11.80 3.93
N LYS A 597 19.17 12.24 5.17
CA LYS A 597 20.17 11.62 6.08
C LYS A 597 19.79 10.17 6.42
N GLU A 598 18.54 9.97 6.82
CA GLU A 598 17.96 8.67 7.15
C GLU A 598 17.96 7.73 5.93
N ARG A 599 17.52 8.22 4.78
CA ARG A 599 17.58 7.53 3.49
C ARG A 599 19.00 7.04 3.19
N ASN A 600 19.99 7.93 3.27
CA ASN A 600 21.36 7.58 2.92
C ASN A 600 21.91 6.49 3.85
N ALA A 601 21.66 6.61 5.16
CA ALA A 601 22.07 5.60 6.13
C ALA A 601 21.39 4.24 5.88
N LEU A 602 20.10 4.21 5.51
CA LEU A 602 19.41 2.99 5.12
C LEU A 602 20.07 2.33 3.90
N VAL A 603 20.31 3.10 2.84
CA VAL A 603 20.93 2.61 1.59
C VAL A 603 22.35 2.09 1.85
N GLU A 604 23.18 2.82 2.58
CA GLU A 604 24.56 2.41 2.89
C GLU A 604 24.62 1.16 3.77
N ARG A 605 23.69 1.01 4.74
CA ARG A 605 23.57 -0.22 5.52
C ARG A 605 23.12 -1.42 4.68
N LEU A 606 22.25 -1.22 3.71
CA LEU A 606 21.87 -2.26 2.73
C LEU A 606 23.06 -2.66 1.87
N GLN A 607 23.87 -1.70 1.41
CA GLN A 607 25.12 -1.98 0.67
C GLN A 607 26.10 -2.81 1.52
N ALA A 608 26.22 -2.50 2.81
CA ALA A 608 27.04 -3.29 3.73
C ALA A 608 26.52 -4.73 3.86
N ILE A 609 25.21 -4.93 4.04
CA ILE A 609 24.58 -6.27 4.04
C ILE A 609 24.87 -7.02 2.74
N SER A 610 24.72 -6.33 1.60
CA SER A 610 24.98 -6.89 0.27
C SER A 610 26.43 -7.39 0.17
N SER A 611 27.39 -6.60 0.67
CA SER A 611 28.81 -6.95 0.70
C SER A 611 29.14 -8.06 1.69
N GLU A 612 28.48 -8.10 2.85
CA GLU A 612 28.75 -9.07 3.92
C GLU A 612 28.26 -10.48 3.55
N PHE A 613 27.07 -10.57 2.92
CA PHE A 613 26.42 -11.85 2.64
C PHE A 613 26.42 -12.25 1.16
N SER A 614 26.96 -11.40 0.27
CA SER A 614 26.90 -11.55 -1.20
C SER A 614 25.45 -11.76 -1.70
N VAL A 615 24.54 -10.87 -1.28
CA VAL A 615 23.13 -10.88 -1.64
C VAL A 615 22.80 -9.68 -2.54
N ARG A 616 22.12 -9.90 -3.66
CA ARG A 616 21.62 -8.83 -4.53
C ARG A 616 20.34 -8.23 -3.95
N ILE A 617 20.28 -6.91 -3.81
CA ILE A 617 19.10 -6.21 -3.27
C ILE A 617 18.26 -5.64 -4.42
N THR A 618 16.95 -5.92 -4.37
CA THR A 618 15.93 -5.28 -5.21
C THR A 618 14.91 -4.61 -4.29
N ILE A 619 14.62 -3.35 -4.55
CA ILE A 619 13.71 -2.51 -3.77
C ILE A 619 12.39 -2.36 -4.53
N LEU A 620 11.29 -2.53 -3.83
CA LEU A 620 9.94 -2.30 -4.32
C LEU A 620 9.39 -1.05 -3.63
N GLY A 621 8.89 -0.08 -4.40
CA GLY A 621 8.29 1.16 -3.90
C GLY A 621 6.96 1.46 -4.60
N GLY A 622 5.99 1.97 -3.86
CA GLY A 622 4.63 2.28 -4.31
C GLY A 622 4.31 3.79 -4.30
N ASP A 623 3.08 4.12 -3.90
CA ASP A 623 2.56 5.47 -3.59
C ASP A 623 2.48 6.51 -4.73
N VAL A 624 3.52 6.69 -5.54
CA VAL A 624 3.67 7.86 -6.45
C VAL A 624 2.84 7.84 -7.75
N HIS A 625 1.93 6.88 -7.89
CA HIS A 625 1.07 6.59 -9.07
C HIS A 625 1.78 6.66 -10.44
N LEU A 626 3.11 6.51 -10.48
CA LEU A 626 3.91 6.66 -11.69
C LEU A 626 4.99 5.58 -11.75
N ALA A 627 4.89 4.71 -12.75
CA ALA A 627 5.84 3.63 -12.91
C ALA A 627 7.23 4.16 -13.28
N ALA A 628 8.27 3.59 -12.68
CA ALA A 628 9.66 3.88 -13.00
C ALA A 628 10.58 2.71 -12.62
N MET A 629 11.81 2.73 -13.13
CA MET A 629 12.87 1.81 -12.74
C MET A 629 14.09 2.62 -12.28
N GLY A 630 14.25 2.76 -10.97
CA GLY A 630 15.39 3.40 -10.33
C GLY A 630 16.55 2.42 -10.11
N ARG A 631 17.76 2.95 -9.91
CA ARG A 631 18.92 2.13 -9.55
C ARG A 631 19.97 2.93 -8.78
N PHE A 632 20.61 2.27 -7.83
CA PHE A 632 21.91 2.66 -7.27
C PHE A 632 23.01 1.83 -7.92
N TYR A 633 24.22 2.35 -8.04
CA TYR A 633 25.37 1.63 -8.60
C TYR A 633 26.69 2.31 -8.23
N SER A 634 27.79 1.57 -8.30
CA SER A 634 29.14 2.10 -8.12
C SER A 634 29.45 3.16 -9.17
N HIS A 635 30.04 4.28 -8.75
CA HIS A 635 30.45 5.37 -9.64
C HIS A 635 31.31 4.81 -10.80
N PRO A 636 31.03 5.12 -12.09
CA PRO A 636 31.67 4.46 -13.24
C PRO A 636 33.20 4.46 -13.26
N LYS A 637 33.83 5.48 -12.67
CA LYS A 637 35.31 5.55 -12.47
C LYS A 637 35.90 4.38 -11.69
N LEU A 638 35.12 3.71 -10.85
CA LEU A 638 35.57 2.54 -10.09
C LEU A 638 35.73 1.29 -10.96
N ASN A 639 35.12 1.28 -12.16
CA ASN A 639 35.22 0.19 -13.15
C ASN A 639 34.86 -1.19 -12.56
N ILE A 640 33.77 -1.25 -11.79
CA ILE A 640 33.26 -2.46 -11.16
C ILE A 640 32.10 -3.00 -12.01
N ALA A 641 32.19 -4.26 -12.43
CA ALA A 641 31.09 -4.93 -13.12
C ALA A 641 29.91 -5.15 -12.16
N SER A 642 28.68 -4.95 -12.64
CA SER A 642 27.48 -5.00 -11.79
C SER A 642 27.33 -6.32 -11.03
N GLU A 643 27.75 -7.45 -11.61
CA GLU A 643 27.76 -8.79 -10.99
C GLU A 643 28.64 -8.85 -9.73
N ASN A 644 29.62 -7.96 -9.61
CA ASN A 644 30.52 -7.84 -8.46
C ASN A 644 30.25 -6.57 -7.62
N ASP A 645 29.28 -5.75 -8.04
CA ASP A 645 28.97 -4.47 -7.41
C ASP A 645 27.92 -4.63 -6.31
N HIS A 646 28.33 -4.62 -5.04
CA HIS A 646 27.41 -4.64 -3.90
C HIS A 646 26.59 -3.34 -3.75
N ARG A 647 26.95 -2.27 -4.48
CA ARG A 647 26.19 -1.01 -4.51
C ARG A 647 25.07 -1.03 -5.53
N TYR A 648 25.12 -1.96 -6.50
CA TYR A 648 24.08 -2.10 -7.49
C TYR A 648 22.78 -2.60 -6.86
N MET A 649 21.76 -1.76 -6.85
CA MET A 649 20.43 -2.07 -6.30
C MET A 649 19.37 -1.53 -7.24
N ALA A 650 18.54 -2.42 -7.75
CA ALA A 650 17.38 -2.08 -8.57
C ALA A 650 16.24 -1.56 -7.67
N ASN A 651 15.52 -0.52 -8.09
CA ASN A 651 14.30 -0.05 -7.44
C ASN A 651 13.15 -0.08 -8.46
N VAL A 652 12.29 -1.08 -8.34
CA VAL A 652 11.03 -1.17 -9.08
C VAL A 652 10.03 -0.22 -8.42
N VAL A 653 9.52 0.73 -9.20
CA VAL A 653 8.47 1.66 -8.75
C VAL A 653 7.19 1.30 -9.49
N SER A 654 6.20 0.76 -8.78
CA SER A 654 4.89 0.52 -9.36
C SER A 654 4.11 1.82 -9.47
N SER A 655 3.24 1.88 -10.46
CA SER A 655 2.13 2.85 -10.46
C SER A 655 1.00 2.27 -9.63
N ALA A 656 -0.08 3.04 -9.47
CA ALA A 656 -1.29 2.51 -8.89
C ALA A 656 -1.84 1.34 -9.71
N ILE A 657 -2.24 0.26 -9.04
CA ILE A 657 -2.95 -0.84 -9.71
C ILE A 657 -4.40 -0.45 -10.04
N THR A 658 -4.99 0.44 -9.22
CA THR A 658 -6.39 0.83 -9.34
C THR A 658 -6.56 2.32 -9.60
N ASN A 659 -5.87 3.17 -8.84
CA ASN A 659 -6.05 4.63 -8.89
C ASN A 659 -5.65 5.23 -10.25
N LYS A 660 -6.12 6.46 -10.50
CA LYS A 660 -5.72 7.23 -11.68
C LYS A 660 -4.21 7.57 -11.64
N PRO A 661 -3.47 7.47 -12.76
CA PRO A 661 -2.11 7.96 -12.85
C PRO A 661 -2.05 9.49 -12.86
N PRO A 662 -0.88 10.10 -12.63
CA PRO A 662 -0.71 11.54 -12.73
C PRO A 662 -0.79 12.00 -14.19
N PRO A 663 -1.12 13.29 -14.42
CA PRO A 663 -1.13 13.86 -15.77
C PRO A 663 0.16 13.63 -16.56
N ALA A 664 0.04 13.31 -17.86
CA ALA A 664 1.17 13.07 -18.76
C ALA A 664 2.22 14.21 -18.78
N ALA A 665 1.78 15.45 -18.60
CA ALA A 665 2.69 16.61 -18.51
C ALA A 665 3.66 16.51 -17.33
N ILE A 666 3.19 15.99 -16.19
CA ILE A 666 4.00 15.78 -14.98
C ILE A 666 5.00 14.65 -15.22
N ALA A 667 4.55 13.52 -15.77
CA ALA A 667 5.44 12.41 -16.11
C ALA A 667 6.56 12.85 -17.07
N ASN A 668 6.21 13.58 -18.13
CA ASN A 668 7.20 14.12 -19.09
C ASN A 668 8.16 15.13 -18.45
N LEU A 669 7.68 15.95 -17.51
CA LEU A 669 8.53 16.87 -16.76
C LEU A 669 9.54 16.11 -15.87
N LEU A 670 9.09 15.06 -15.19
CA LEU A 670 9.94 14.21 -14.36
C LEU A 670 11.01 13.50 -15.18
N ALA A 671 10.61 12.95 -16.33
CA ALA A 671 11.53 12.31 -17.27
C ALA A 671 12.63 13.26 -17.75
N ARG A 672 12.28 14.51 -18.11
CA ARG A 672 13.25 15.55 -18.52
C ARG A 672 14.21 15.96 -17.40
N ARG A 673 13.87 15.65 -16.15
CA ARG A 673 14.68 15.94 -14.97
C ARG A 673 15.40 14.72 -14.42
N ASN A 674 15.37 13.58 -15.13
CA ASN A 674 16.23 12.45 -14.83
C ASN A 674 17.70 12.88 -14.93
N LYS A 675 18.37 12.98 -13.78
CA LYS A 675 19.78 13.34 -13.66
C LYS A 675 20.46 12.27 -12.82
N ILE A 676 21.73 12.04 -13.10
CA ILE A 676 22.58 11.28 -12.19
C ILE A 676 22.74 12.09 -10.90
N HIS A 677 22.52 11.41 -9.80
CA HIS A 677 22.65 11.93 -8.46
C HIS A 677 23.71 11.11 -7.73
N HIS A 678 24.42 11.74 -6.80
CA HIS A 678 25.46 11.08 -6.01
C HIS A 678 24.93 10.88 -4.59
N LEU A 679 24.83 9.62 -4.17
CA LEU A 679 24.50 9.26 -2.79
C LEU A 679 25.69 9.63 -1.89
N ASN A 680 26.89 9.20 -2.30
CA ASN A 680 28.19 9.51 -1.70
C ASN A 680 29.28 9.55 -2.80
N HIS A 681 30.57 9.54 -2.44
CA HIS A 681 31.68 9.60 -3.41
C HIS A 681 31.72 8.41 -4.37
N ASP A 682 31.27 7.23 -3.92
CA ASP A 682 31.42 5.96 -4.64
C ASP A 682 30.11 5.41 -5.20
N THR A 683 28.97 6.00 -4.86
CA THR A 683 27.64 5.53 -5.24
C THR A 683 26.86 6.61 -5.98
N ASP A 684 26.43 6.26 -7.19
CA ASP A 684 25.51 7.04 -8.01
C ASP A 684 24.09 6.44 -7.96
N GLU A 685 23.09 7.28 -8.27
CA GLU A 685 21.69 6.90 -8.43
C GLU A 685 21.09 7.58 -9.68
N THR A 686 20.24 6.87 -10.43
CA THR A 686 19.55 7.39 -11.62
C THR A 686 18.30 6.56 -11.93
N LEU A 687 17.39 7.08 -12.77
CA LEU A 687 16.39 6.23 -13.44
C LEU A 687 16.98 5.59 -14.70
N LEU A 688 16.65 4.32 -14.92
CA LEU A 688 16.91 3.55 -16.14
C LEU A 688 15.91 3.95 -17.23
N LYS A 689 16.39 4.02 -18.48
CA LYS A 689 15.53 4.12 -19.68
C LYS A 689 14.85 2.78 -19.92
N PHE A 690 13.76 2.56 -19.21
CA PHE A 690 13.06 1.29 -19.10
C PHE A 690 11.86 1.16 -20.05
N PHE A 691 11.21 2.27 -20.41
CA PHE A 691 10.04 2.26 -21.30
C PHE A 691 10.46 2.65 -22.72
N ASP A 692 10.60 1.65 -23.59
CA ASP A 692 11.01 1.83 -24.99
C ASP A 692 9.86 2.35 -25.89
N LYS A 693 8.61 2.14 -25.47
CA LYS A 693 7.39 2.69 -26.09
C LYS A 693 6.25 2.81 -25.08
N ASP A 694 5.21 3.54 -25.44
CA ASP A 694 3.92 3.48 -24.74
C ASP A 694 3.20 2.14 -25.02
N PRO A 695 2.29 1.69 -24.14
CA PRO A 695 1.66 0.37 -24.24
C PRO A 695 0.62 0.31 -25.38
N GLY A 696 0.57 -0.81 -26.09
CA GLY A 696 -0.26 -1.00 -27.27
C GLY A 696 0.06 0.01 -28.37
N ASP A 697 -0.98 0.65 -28.91
CA ASP A 697 -0.89 1.75 -29.89
C ASP A 697 -1.19 3.12 -29.23
N SER A 698 -1.11 3.21 -27.90
CA SER A 698 -1.43 4.44 -27.17
C SER A 698 -0.33 5.51 -27.27
N SER A 699 -0.69 6.76 -27.01
CA SER A 699 0.25 7.88 -26.83
C SER A 699 0.00 8.52 -25.48
N LYS A 700 0.63 7.95 -24.44
CA LYS A 700 0.52 8.36 -23.03
C LYS A 700 1.61 9.34 -22.64
N THR A 701 2.78 9.26 -23.28
CA THR A 701 3.93 10.11 -22.98
C THR A 701 4.51 10.76 -24.23
N SER A 702 5.43 11.71 -24.05
CA SER A 702 6.17 12.29 -25.17
C SER A 702 7.23 11.30 -25.68
N ASN A 703 7.57 11.34 -26.97
CA ASN A 703 8.62 10.50 -27.58
C ASN A 703 10.01 10.59 -26.92
N SER A 704 10.24 11.58 -26.03
CA SER A 704 11.49 11.73 -25.28
C SER A 704 11.46 11.08 -23.89
N ASN A 705 10.30 10.62 -23.43
CA ASN A 705 10.13 9.99 -22.14
C ASN A 705 10.34 8.48 -22.26
N HIS A 706 11.39 7.98 -21.62
CA HIS A 706 11.71 6.56 -21.60
C HIS A 706 11.89 6.02 -20.18
N VAL A 707 11.56 6.81 -19.16
CA VAL A 707 11.96 6.54 -17.76
C VAL A 707 10.78 6.52 -16.80
N THR A 708 9.63 7.04 -17.23
CA THR A 708 8.39 7.08 -16.42
C THR A 708 7.19 6.69 -17.26
N MET A 709 6.18 6.06 -16.65
CA MET A 709 4.95 5.66 -17.33
C MET A 709 3.71 6.01 -16.49
N PRO A 710 2.90 7.02 -16.88
CA PRO A 710 1.67 7.42 -16.19
C PRO A 710 0.51 6.52 -16.60
N SER A 711 0.53 5.28 -16.16
CA SER A 711 -0.52 4.30 -16.43
C SER A 711 -0.58 3.30 -15.29
N ARG A 712 -1.77 2.74 -15.04
CA ARG A 712 -1.95 1.72 -14.01
C ARG A 712 -1.09 0.50 -14.29
N ASN A 713 -0.57 -0.17 -13.26
CA ASN A 713 0.22 -1.39 -13.43
C ASN A 713 0.29 -2.28 -12.19
N PHE A 714 0.92 -3.43 -12.39
CA PHE A 714 1.51 -4.25 -11.34
C PHE A 714 2.85 -4.80 -11.83
N ALA A 715 3.67 -5.36 -10.94
CA ALA A 715 4.94 -5.99 -11.29
C ALA A 715 4.97 -7.49 -10.98
N ILE A 716 5.77 -8.23 -11.75
CA ILE A 716 6.04 -9.64 -11.58
C ILE A 716 7.55 -9.83 -11.41
N LEU A 717 7.97 -10.58 -10.38
CA LEU A 717 9.35 -10.92 -10.12
C LEU A 717 9.50 -12.44 -10.00
N THR A 718 10.43 -13.02 -10.76
CA THR A 718 10.72 -14.46 -10.75
C THR A 718 12.22 -14.71 -10.86
N GLU A 719 12.76 -15.54 -9.96
CA GLU A 719 14.14 -16.02 -10.10
C GLU A 719 14.25 -16.93 -11.34
N ASN A 720 15.29 -16.70 -12.14
CA ASN A 720 15.76 -17.65 -13.15
C ASN A 720 16.40 -18.84 -12.43
N SER A 721 15.54 -19.77 -12.00
CA SER A 721 15.92 -20.84 -11.07
C SER A 721 17.09 -21.69 -11.59
N PRO A 722 18.12 -21.93 -10.77
CA PRO A 722 19.23 -22.82 -11.14
C PRO A 722 18.79 -24.27 -11.38
N ASN A 723 17.57 -24.66 -11.00
CA ASN A 723 17.03 -25.99 -11.24
C ASN A 723 16.25 -26.09 -12.57
N ASN A 724 16.05 -24.99 -13.30
CA ASN A 724 15.45 -25.05 -14.62
C ASN A 724 16.33 -25.93 -15.52
N GLY A 725 15.70 -26.89 -16.23
CA GLY A 725 16.42 -27.80 -17.14
C GLY A 725 17.23 -27.03 -18.18
N LEU A 726 18.40 -27.57 -18.58
CA LEU A 726 19.35 -26.90 -19.48
C LEU A 726 18.67 -26.36 -20.75
N ALA A 727 18.44 -25.04 -20.78
CA ALA A 727 18.52 -24.26 -21.99
C ALA A 727 19.88 -23.54 -21.97
N ALA A 728 20.85 -24.09 -22.71
CA ALA A 728 22.17 -23.50 -22.96
C ALA A 728 22.04 -22.16 -23.73
N PRO A 729 23.03 -21.24 -23.67
CA PRO A 729 24.38 -21.44 -23.18
C PRO A 729 24.62 -20.83 -21.80
N THR A 730 25.56 -21.44 -21.10
CA THR A 730 26.44 -20.74 -20.18
C THR A 730 26.81 -19.37 -20.77
N ASN A 731 26.48 -18.28 -20.07
CA ASN A 731 27.17 -17.01 -20.29
C ASN A 731 28.62 -17.15 -19.77
N GLY A 732 29.38 -17.99 -20.50
CA GLY A 732 30.82 -17.99 -20.55
C GLY A 732 31.32 -17.13 -21.71
N ASP A 733 30.50 -16.23 -22.24
CA ASP A 733 31.03 -15.18 -23.12
C ASP A 733 31.52 -14.04 -22.22
N THR A 734 32.84 -14.01 -22.10
CA THR A 734 33.66 -13.01 -21.41
C THR A 734 33.62 -11.70 -22.17
N ARG A 735 32.43 -11.11 -22.26
CA ARG A 735 32.23 -9.69 -22.56
C ARG A 735 31.34 -9.07 -21.49
N SER A 736 31.89 -8.89 -20.28
CA SER A 736 31.51 -7.74 -19.44
C SER A 736 32.03 -6.46 -20.12
N VAL A 737 31.53 -6.16 -21.31
CA VAL A 737 31.81 -4.91 -22.00
C VAL A 737 30.46 -4.28 -22.25
N ILE A 738 29.88 -3.71 -21.20
CA ILE A 738 28.88 -2.68 -21.42
C ILE A 738 29.62 -1.35 -21.46
N SER A 739 29.92 -0.96 -22.69
CA SER A 739 30.52 0.33 -23.05
C SER A 739 29.45 1.41 -22.98
N GLY A 740 29.03 1.75 -21.77
CA GLY A 740 28.39 3.02 -21.47
C GLY A 740 29.42 3.96 -20.85
N LYS A 741 29.64 5.16 -21.43
CA LYS A 741 30.58 6.14 -20.83
C LYS A 741 29.94 6.92 -19.69
N GLY A 742 28.65 6.72 -19.39
CA GLY A 742 27.93 7.43 -18.34
C GLY A 742 26.78 6.65 -17.70
N GLY A 743 26.34 7.10 -16.54
CA GLY A 743 25.31 6.45 -15.72
C GLY A 743 23.90 6.33 -16.32
N HIS A 744 23.64 6.92 -17.49
CA HIS A 744 22.37 6.76 -18.21
C HIS A 744 22.37 5.61 -19.24
N ASP A 745 23.54 5.00 -19.48
CA ASP A 745 23.69 3.84 -20.35
C ASP A 745 23.36 2.55 -19.59
N PHE A 746 23.31 1.41 -20.28
CA PHE A 746 23.18 0.12 -19.62
C PHE A 746 24.42 -0.17 -18.74
N LEU A 747 24.24 -0.86 -17.63
CA LEU A 747 25.29 -1.21 -16.65
C LEU A 747 25.65 -2.70 -16.67
N HIS A 748 24.74 -3.56 -17.14
CA HIS A 748 24.96 -5.00 -17.30
C HIS A 748 24.02 -5.62 -18.35
N VAL A 749 24.28 -6.87 -18.76
CA VAL A 749 23.63 -7.49 -19.92
C VAL A 749 22.12 -7.59 -19.72
N GLY A 750 21.65 -7.83 -18.50
CA GLY A 750 20.23 -7.86 -18.18
C GLY A 750 19.47 -6.53 -18.31
N GLU A 751 20.13 -5.40 -18.60
CA GLU A 751 19.45 -4.14 -18.95
C GLU A 751 19.40 -3.87 -20.47
N VAL A 752 20.16 -4.64 -21.26
CA VAL A 752 20.18 -4.50 -22.72
C VAL A 752 18.80 -4.81 -23.25
N GLU A 753 18.23 -3.90 -24.05
CA GLU A 753 16.85 -3.98 -24.55
C GLU A 753 15.79 -4.02 -23.43
N SER A 754 16.11 -3.50 -22.23
CA SER A 754 15.10 -3.29 -21.18
C SER A 754 13.89 -2.53 -21.73
N GLY A 755 12.70 -3.00 -21.36
CA GLY A 755 11.42 -2.58 -21.93
C GLY A 755 10.67 -3.72 -22.60
N SER A 756 9.81 -3.40 -23.57
CA SER A 756 8.85 -4.34 -24.16
C SER A 756 9.47 -5.50 -24.94
N LYS A 757 10.73 -5.34 -25.38
CA LYS A 757 11.48 -6.34 -26.16
C LYS A 757 12.31 -7.30 -25.30
N HIS A 758 12.51 -6.96 -24.03
CA HIS A 758 13.33 -7.75 -23.13
C HIS A 758 12.72 -9.15 -22.88
N LYS A 759 13.54 -10.20 -22.72
CA LYS A 759 13.04 -11.57 -22.47
C LYS A 759 12.05 -11.66 -21.29
N ALA A 760 12.30 -10.85 -20.25
CA ALA A 760 11.52 -10.81 -19.03
C ALA A 760 10.13 -10.18 -19.22
N ALA A 761 9.89 -9.47 -20.33
CA ALA A 761 8.60 -8.85 -20.64
C ALA A 761 7.54 -9.86 -21.13
N GLY A 762 7.99 -11.02 -21.64
CA GLY A 762 7.13 -12.01 -22.31
C GLY A 762 7.26 -13.42 -21.73
N LYS A 763 7.03 -14.42 -22.61
CA LYS A 763 6.93 -15.85 -22.22
C LYS A 763 8.23 -16.46 -21.66
N GLN A 764 9.37 -15.82 -21.89
CA GLN A 764 10.68 -16.24 -21.38
C GLN A 764 10.99 -15.73 -19.96
N HIS A 765 10.05 -15.00 -19.34
CA HIS A 765 10.19 -14.53 -17.97
C HIS A 765 10.46 -15.71 -17.02
N GLY A 766 11.56 -15.64 -16.26
CA GLY A 766 11.90 -16.62 -15.24
C GLY A 766 12.17 -18.03 -15.79
N THR A 767 12.53 -18.16 -17.08
CA THR A 767 12.89 -19.46 -17.70
C THR A 767 14.40 -19.68 -17.79
N GLY A 768 15.22 -18.68 -17.46
CA GLY A 768 16.68 -18.83 -17.38
C GLY A 768 17.10 -19.68 -16.17
N ASN A 769 18.39 -19.95 -16.03
CA ASN A 769 18.93 -20.82 -14.98
C ASN A 769 20.19 -20.28 -14.27
N ASP A 770 20.47 -19.00 -14.41
CA ASP A 770 21.69 -18.37 -13.88
C ASP A 770 21.51 -17.79 -12.46
N GLY A 771 20.33 -17.97 -11.85
CA GLY A 771 19.99 -17.43 -10.54
C GLY A 771 19.76 -15.92 -10.53
N SER A 772 19.69 -15.26 -11.68
CA SER A 772 19.27 -13.85 -11.79
C SER A 772 17.78 -13.66 -11.50
N LEU A 773 17.33 -12.42 -11.33
CA LEU A 773 15.93 -12.09 -11.06
C LEU A 773 15.32 -11.38 -12.26
N ASP A 774 14.32 -12.00 -12.90
CA ASP A 774 13.54 -11.34 -13.94
C ASP A 774 12.47 -10.46 -13.30
N ILE A 775 12.34 -9.24 -13.80
CA ILE A 775 11.35 -8.25 -13.39
C ILE A 775 10.54 -7.84 -14.61
N CYS A 776 9.22 -7.79 -14.48
CA CYS A 776 8.29 -7.33 -15.51
C CYS A 776 7.27 -6.37 -14.91
N ILE A 777 7.17 -5.13 -15.43
CA ILE A 777 6.06 -4.23 -15.12
C ILE A 777 4.99 -4.41 -16.19
N ARG A 778 3.77 -4.75 -15.76
CA ARG A 778 2.59 -4.98 -16.60
C ARG A 778 1.76 -3.71 -16.66
N VAL A 779 1.95 -2.92 -17.70
CA VAL A 779 1.38 -1.59 -17.86
C VAL A 779 0.06 -1.67 -18.61
N GLU A 780 -1.00 -1.08 -18.05
CA GLU A 780 -2.31 -0.98 -18.69
C GLU A 780 -2.23 -0.37 -20.11
N ILE A 781 -2.93 -1.00 -21.05
CA ILE A 781 -3.05 -0.51 -22.43
C ILE A 781 -4.13 0.57 -22.51
N ASP A 782 -5.36 0.26 -22.08
CA ASP A 782 -6.54 1.14 -22.18
C ASP A 782 -7.37 1.10 -20.90
N GLN A 783 -7.57 2.27 -20.27
CA GLN A 783 -8.33 2.44 -19.03
C GLN A 783 -9.82 2.14 -19.14
N HIS A 784 -10.38 2.20 -20.35
CA HIS A 784 -11.80 1.90 -20.59
C HIS A 784 -12.04 0.41 -20.86
N ASN A 785 -10.97 -0.39 -20.94
CA ASN A 785 -11.09 -1.81 -21.14
C ASN A 785 -11.29 -2.52 -19.79
N ARG A 786 -12.51 -2.98 -19.53
CA ARG A 786 -12.87 -3.73 -18.33
C ARG A 786 -12.11 -5.05 -18.14
N GLU A 787 -11.53 -5.61 -19.21
CA GLU A 787 -10.65 -6.77 -19.10
C GLU A 787 -9.28 -6.42 -18.50
N GLY A 788 -8.92 -5.14 -18.41
CA GLY A 788 -7.67 -4.67 -17.80
C GLY A 788 -6.41 -5.17 -18.52
N LEU A 789 -6.42 -5.22 -19.86
CA LEU A 789 -5.28 -5.73 -20.64
C LEU A 789 -4.02 -4.89 -20.42
N THR A 790 -2.87 -5.56 -20.28
CA THR A 790 -1.57 -4.93 -20.05
C THR A 790 -0.52 -5.34 -21.10
N GLU A 791 0.49 -4.50 -21.27
CA GLU A 791 1.74 -4.81 -21.97
C GLU A 791 2.90 -4.92 -20.97
N GLY A 792 3.77 -5.91 -21.18
CA GLY A 792 4.91 -6.16 -20.30
C GLY A 792 6.15 -5.37 -20.69
N TYR A 793 6.89 -4.90 -19.70
CA TYR A 793 8.20 -4.25 -19.84
C TYR A 793 9.18 -4.93 -18.91
N GLY A 794 10.30 -5.44 -19.43
CA GLY A 794 11.16 -6.37 -18.71
C GLY A 794 12.59 -5.89 -18.48
N VAL A 795 13.23 -6.43 -17.45
CA VAL A 795 14.67 -6.32 -17.15
C VAL A 795 15.12 -7.54 -16.33
N THR A 796 16.38 -7.95 -16.42
CA THR A 796 16.96 -9.01 -15.58
C THR A 796 18.02 -8.43 -14.65
N VAL A 797 17.85 -8.60 -13.34
CA VAL A 797 18.82 -8.18 -12.32
C VAL A 797 19.78 -9.34 -12.00
N PRO A 798 21.10 -9.19 -12.19
CA PRO A 798 22.07 -10.26 -11.98
C PRO A 798 22.28 -10.57 -10.50
N GLN A 799 22.57 -11.83 -10.21
CA GLN A 799 23.05 -12.24 -8.89
C GLN A 799 24.36 -11.53 -8.54
N LEU A 800 24.58 -11.24 -7.25
CA LEU A 800 25.85 -10.71 -6.74
C LEU A 800 26.86 -11.83 -6.48
N LYS A 801 28.09 -11.63 -6.94
CA LYS A 801 29.26 -12.48 -6.70
C LYS A 801 30.34 -11.64 -6.01
N TYR A 802 30.12 -11.32 -4.74
CA TYR A 802 31.05 -10.50 -3.97
C TYR A 802 32.00 -11.38 -3.16
N THR A 803 33.31 -11.18 -3.33
CA THR A 803 34.38 -11.98 -2.69
C THR A 803 35.39 -11.13 -1.90
N SER A 804 35.17 -9.82 -1.83
CA SER A 804 36.04 -8.87 -1.13
C SER A 804 35.64 -8.72 0.34
N GLN A 805 36.40 -7.92 1.09
CA GLN A 805 36.06 -7.64 2.49
C GLN A 805 34.72 -6.91 2.61
N PRO A 806 33.91 -7.21 3.63
CA PRO A 806 32.67 -6.48 3.90
C PRO A 806 32.94 -4.99 4.13
N VAL A 807 32.00 -4.14 3.70
CA VAL A 807 32.09 -2.69 3.91
C VAL A 807 31.72 -2.36 5.36
N PRO A 808 32.47 -1.48 6.04
CA PRO A 808 32.12 -1.00 7.38
C PRO A 808 30.74 -0.36 7.41
N VAL A 809 30.02 -0.54 8.52
CA VAL A 809 28.69 0.02 8.73
C VAL A 809 28.80 1.23 9.64
N GLU A 810 28.34 2.39 9.18
CA GLU A 810 28.14 3.52 10.07
C GLU A 810 26.85 3.38 10.90
N PRO A 811 26.85 3.84 12.17
CA PRO A 811 25.63 3.93 12.96
C PRO A 811 24.61 4.85 12.27
N PHE A 812 23.30 4.62 12.49
CA PHE A 812 22.31 5.60 12.04
C PHE A 812 22.66 6.96 12.66
N PRO A 813 22.58 8.07 11.90
CA PRO A 813 22.90 9.37 12.43
C PRO A 813 22.03 9.66 13.64
N ALA A 814 22.66 10.02 14.77
CA ALA A 814 21.93 10.53 15.91
C ALA A 814 21.13 11.76 15.48
N GLN A 815 19.84 11.79 15.81
CA GLN A 815 19.06 12.99 15.57
C GLN A 815 19.65 14.15 16.38
N GLU A 816 19.80 15.30 15.73
CA GLU A 816 19.82 16.57 16.45
C GLU A 816 18.48 16.63 17.19
N ARG A 817 18.47 16.30 18.48
CA ARG A 817 17.39 16.75 19.36
C ARG A 817 17.37 18.26 19.14
N GLU A 818 16.28 18.81 18.62
CA GLU A 818 16.06 20.23 18.76
C GLU A 818 16.19 20.51 20.25
N ASN A 819 17.31 21.11 20.62
CA ASN A 819 17.50 21.62 21.97
C ASN A 819 16.34 22.58 22.15
N GLY A 820 15.36 22.17 22.96
CA GLY A 820 14.41 23.08 23.54
C GLY A 820 15.20 24.12 24.33
N GLN A 821 15.52 25.24 23.68
CA GLN A 821 15.95 26.51 24.25
C GLN A 821 15.56 27.60 23.21
N GLY A 822 14.76 28.62 23.52
CA GLY A 822 14.47 29.12 24.86
C GLY A 822 13.25 30.01 24.98
N GLU A 823 12.89 30.13 26.25
CA GLU A 823 12.02 31.09 26.97
C GLU A 823 10.54 31.20 26.59
#